data_AF-A0A2T5GGY2-F1
#
_entry.id   AF-A0A2T5GGY2-F1
#
_cell.length_a   1.000
_cell.length_b   1.000
_cell.length_c   1.000
_cell.angle_alpha   90.00
_cell.angle_beta   90.00
_cell.angle_gamma   90.00
#
_symmetry.space_group_name_H-M   'P 1'
#
loop_
_entity.id
_entity.type
_entity.pdbx_description
1 polymer ?
#
loop_
_entity_poly.entity_id
_entity_poly.type
_entity_poly.pdbx_seq_one_letter_code
_entity_poly.pdbx_strand_id
1 'polypeptide(L)'
;MSDINPGIHPNFDMSKFEVSQQRVLRRLSQITHVTRDGEVHLGSDTTYRYALVRPLGQMRGLLHTDREVMVLFSDFPEFQSRTLDAFDRILSEISDEFRVEKVARILVSDDPSVATKIRKLFESKPDAPVVVPFHSSELVPSAQNQNIASRIREFTFSRDLFSMSSPLRGDLYFYGRSSLINEICSKLSSGENFGLFGLRRSGKTSIVHGISRAIKVRSGDSVIVDCQSPTVHQRRWFELLEHIAKVTKEKLGSKAVISKSDKYDEKDAADTFLRDMRAIKKNSKVGFISILFDEIERISFGTASSDHWNSDRDFLLFWQAIRSGFQSSSSPFSFLIVGTNPSAVEKIKIFESDNPLFGNVEKRFIPMFTPLQVDEMVDDLGAIMGVHIDSECKSRLYADFGGHPFLTRYACSYIANSIADRPVEVDRTVYAHGVNRFKTESNSYVDSVVGLLKDEYPEEFEMLKFLGAGDQDSFKSFAESDPTLCEHLTGYGIVARGVKSFYFRIGVVERYFENATKPVVLLDQGGRLAEISARRNGLERDLRALISQVFRMSFSQKDRLENVVSKVSPSRRPALSAYSFSDILAAGESPLYFDELKTIVLGHWDRFSNMLEMEKNEFEYHMTTINKSRSDAHAKDIDDQKFEKWRVSIGEISSRIAN
;
A
#
# COMPACT_ATOMS: atom_id res chain seq x y z
N MET A 1 18.88 -28.52 22.03
CA MET A 1 18.53 -29.02 20.68
C MET A 1 19.71 -29.84 20.20
N SER A 2 19.51 -31.06 19.72
CA SER A 2 20.59 -31.86 19.12
C SER A 2 21.14 -31.11 17.91
N ASP A 3 22.45 -30.86 17.86
CA ASP A 3 23.08 -30.23 16.70
C ASP A 3 22.87 -31.11 15.45
N ILE A 4 22.04 -30.63 14.53
CA ILE A 4 21.79 -31.27 13.24
C ILE A 4 23.01 -30.99 12.35
N ASN A 5 23.72 -32.05 11.97
CA ASN A 5 24.88 -31.95 11.09
C ASN A 5 24.48 -31.92 9.60
N PRO A 6 25.32 -31.32 8.73
CA PRO A 6 25.13 -31.43 7.28
C PRO A 6 25.02 -32.90 6.87
N GLY A 7 24.10 -33.20 5.95
CA GLY A 7 23.87 -34.56 5.50
C GLY A 7 22.52 -34.74 4.80
N ILE A 8 22.15 -36.00 4.63
CA ILE A 8 20.87 -36.40 4.02
C ILE A 8 20.11 -37.21 5.07
N HIS A 9 18.86 -36.86 5.30
CA HIS A 9 17.99 -37.57 6.23
C HIS A 9 17.79 -39.02 5.75
N PRO A 10 17.78 -40.02 6.65
CA PRO A 10 17.71 -41.45 6.25
C PRO A 10 16.51 -41.82 5.38
N ASN A 11 15.39 -41.10 5.53
CA ASN A 11 14.16 -41.34 4.77
C ASN A 11 14.10 -40.60 3.42
N PHE A 12 15.14 -39.84 3.08
CA PHE A 12 15.18 -39.11 1.81
C PHE A 12 15.57 -40.06 0.67
N ASP A 13 14.72 -40.18 -0.35
CA ASP A 13 14.97 -41.07 -1.49
C ASP A 13 15.65 -40.35 -2.65
N MET A 14 16.98 -40.46 -2.71
CA MET A 14 17.79 -39.90 -3.80
C MET A 14 17.51 -40.53 -5.17
N SER A 15 16.94 -41.74 -5.23
CA SER A 15 16.74 -42.47 -6.49
C SER A 15 15.62 -41.88 -7.35
N LYS A 16 14.73 -41.08 -6.76
CA LYS A 16 13.66 -40.35 -7.46
C LYS A 16 14.17 -39.20 -8.33
N PHE A 17 15.39 -38.74 -8.08
CA PHE A 17 15.99 -37.60 -8.76
C PHE A 17 16.91 -38.03 -9.90
N GLU A 18 17.01 -37.20 -10.93
CA GLU A 18 17.92 -37.42 -12.06
C GLU A 18 19.39 -37.29 -11.66
N VAL A 19 20.30 -37.83 -12.47
CA VAL A 19 21.74 -37.85 -12.15
C VAL A 19 22.30 -36.44 -11.93
N SER A 20 21.86 -35.45 -12.70
CA SER A 20 22.22 -34.03 -12.51
C SER A 20 21.72 -33.52 -11.16
N GLN A 21 20.45 -33.73 -10.84
CA GLN A 21 19.81 -33.33 -9.59
C GLN A 21 20.44 -34.01 -8.37
N GLN A 22 20.80 -35.29 -8.47
CA GLN A 22 21.51 -36.01 -7.42
C GLN A 22 22.87 -35.38 -7.10
N ARG A 23 23.60 -34.86 -8.10
CA ARG A 23 24.86 -34.13 -7.86
C ARG A 23 24.61 -32.84 -7.08
N VAL A 24 23.53 -32.13 -7.42
CA VAL A 24 23.10 -30.92 -6.72
C VAL A 24 22.73 -31.22 -5.27
N LEU A 25 21.92 -32.25 -5.02
CA LEU A 25 21.53 -32.66 -3.67
C LEU A 25 22.72 -33.09 -2.83
N ARG A 26 23.68 -33.83 -3.40
CA ARG A 26 24.95 -34.18 -2.73
C ARG A 26 25.79 -32.96 -2.41
N ARG A 27 25.74 -31.93 -3.25
CA ARG A 27 26.47 -30.68 -2.99
C ARG A 27 25.81 -29.89 -1.87
N LEU A 28 24.48 -29.76 -1.90
CA LEU A 28 23.70 -29.08 -0.88
C LEU A 28 23.84 -29.77 0.48
N SER A 29 23.84 -31.10 0.54
CA SER A 29 23.98 -31.85 1.79
C SER A 29 25.31 -31.65 2.52
N GLN A 30 26.33 -31.06 1.86
CA GLN A 30 27.59 -30.68 2.52
C GLN A 30 27.47 -29.37 3.32
N ILE A 31 26.46 -28.54 3.02
CA ILE A 31 26.27 -27.20 3.61
C ILE A 31 24.88 -27.01 4.25
N THR A 32 23.95 -27.94 4.01
CA THR A 32 22.62 -28.02 4.59
C THR A 32 22.32 -29.44 5.04
N HIS A 33 21.21 -29.63 5.76
CA HIS A 33 20.67 -30.95 6.04
C HIS A 33 19.45 -31.20 5.14
N VAL A 34 19.53 -32.14 4.19
CA VAL A 34 18.45 -32.45 3.25
C VAL A 34 17.44 -33.36 3.95
N THR A 35 16.17 -32.94 4.03
CA THR A 35 15.19 -33.58 4.93
C THR A 35 14.09 -34.36 4.25
N ARG A 36 13.47 -33.83 3.20
CA ARG A 36 12.28 -34.42 2.56
C ARG A 36 12.34 -34.30 1.05
N ASP A 37 12.01 -35.37 0.34
CA ASP A 37 11.77 -35.38 -1.11
C ASP A 37 10.27 -35.31 -1.43
N GLY A 38 9.96 -34.90 -2.66
CA GLY A 38 8.61 -34.99 -3.20
C GLY A 38 8.54 -34.61 -4.67
N GLU A 39 7.36 -34.82 -5.25
CA GLU A 39 7.04 -34.46 -6.63
C GLU A 39 5.68 -33.76 -6.68
N VAL A 40 5.51 -32.84 -7.62
CA VAL A 40 4.27 -32.11 -7.84
C VAL A 40 3.91 -32.12 -9.31
N HIS A 41 2.62 -32.29 -9.59
CA HIS A 41 2.08 -32.27 -10.96
C HIS A 41 1.41 -30.92 -11.24
N LEU A 42 1.80 -30.29 -12.34
CA LEU A 42 1.20 -29.05 -12.84
C LEU A 42 0.55 -29.31 -14.20
N GLY A 43 -0.78 -29.33 -14.23
CA GLY A 43 -1.53 -29.71 -15.43
C GLY A 43 -1.50 -31.22 -15.68
N SER A 44 -1.76 -31.64 -16.93
CA SER A 44 -1.86 -33.06 -17.29
C SER A 44 -0.52 -33.77 -17.43
N ASP A 45 0.53 -33.08 -17.90
CA ASP A 45 1.75 -33.73 -18.41
C ASP A 45 3.06 -33.11 -17.90
N THR A 46 3.04 -32.35 -16.81
CA THR A 46 4.26 -31.74 -16.27
C THR A 46 4.45 -32.08 -14.80
N THR A 47 5.57 -32.74 -14.50
CA THR A 47 5.97 -33.12 -13.14
C THR A 47 7.24 -32.38 -12.76
N TYR A 48 7.26 -31.78 -11.57
CA TYR A 48 8.44 -31.17 -10.97
C TYR A 48 8.84 -31.95 -9.72
N ARG A 49 10.15 -32.07 -9.49
CA ARG A 49 10.71 -32.68 -8.29
C ARG A 49 11.20 -31.60 -7.34
N TYR A 50 11.06 -31.83 -6.04
CA TYR A 50 11.54 -30.90 -5.04
C TYR A 50 12.18 -31.60 -3.85
N ALA A 51 13.05 -30.87 -3.16
CA ALA A 51 13.62 -31.26 -1.88
C ALA A 51 13.44 -30.13 -0.86
N LEU A 52 13.25 -30.48 0.40
CA LEU A 52 13.35 -29.56 1.52
C LEU A 52 14.75 -29.68 2.15
N VAL A 53 15.39 -28.53 2.38
CA VAL A 53 16.72 -28.47 2.98
C VAL A 53 16.72 -27.56 4.19
N ARG A 54 17.23 -28.03 5.32
CA ARG A 54 17.43 -27.20 6.51
C ARG A 54 18.79 -26.50 6.43
N PRO A 55 18.84 -25.17 6.34
CA PRO A 55 20.10 -24.44 6.25
C PRO A 55 20.89 -24.55 7.57
N LEU A 56 22.23 -24.62 7.46
CA LEU A 56 23.14 -24.74 8.60
C LEU A 56 24.28 -23.72 8.48
N GLY A 57 24.91 -23.38 9.61
CA GLY A 57 26.11 -22.54 9.64
C GLY A 57 26.00 -21.26 8.81
N GLN A 58 26.90 -21.10 7.83
CA GLN A 58 26.91 -19.95 6.92
C GLN A 58 25.62 -19.83 6.07
N MET A 59 25.05 -20.95 5.60
CA MET A 59 23.81 -20.93 4.81
C MET A 59 22.63 -20.42 5.62
N ARG A 60 22.56 -20.79 6.90
CA ARG A 60 21.56 -20.22 7.83
C ARG A 60 21.72 -18.71 7.95
N GLY A 61 22.96 -18.23 8.05
CA GLY A 61 23.24 -16.80 8.10
C GLY A 61 22.91 -16.05 6.80
N LEU A 62 22.90 -16.71 5.63
CA LEU A 62 22.61 -16.06 4.34
C LEU A 62 21.12 -16.07 3.98
N LEU A 63 20.42 -17.15 4.31
CA LEU A 63 18.98 -17.28 4.10
C LEU A 63 18.17 -16.77 5.29
N HIS A 64 18.85 -16.49 6.40
CA HIS A 64 18.30 -15.94 7.64
C HIS A 64 17.08 -16.69 8.18
N THR A 65 17.10 -18.01 8.08
CA THR A 65 16.00 -18.86 8.54
C THR A 65 16.53 -20.16 9.14
N ASP A 66 15.88 -20.64 10.21
CA ASP A 66 16.09 -21.99 10.75
C ASP A 66 15.08 -23.01 10.17
N ARG A 67 14.12 -22.52 9.36
CA ARG A 67 13.08 -23.32 8.70
C ARG A 67 13.64 -24.04 7.47
N GLU A 68 12.94 -25.06 7.01
CA GLU A 68 13.33 -25.80 5.82
C GLU A 68 13.09 -24.98 4.56
N VAL A 69 14.11 -24.79 3.74
CA VAL A 69 14.06 -24.06 2.47
C VAL A 69 13.75 -25.04 1.35
N MET A 70 12.81 -24.67 0.48
CA MET A 70 12.41 -25.50 -0.65
C MET A 70 13.37 -25.33 -1.84
N VAL A 71 13.83 -26.45 -2.39
CA VAL A 71 14.64 -26.57 -3.60
C VAL A 71 13.81 -27.24 -4.69
N LEU A 72 13.46 -26.52 -5.73
CA LEU A 72 12.69 -27.04 -6.87
C LEU A 72 13.61 -27.31 -8.04
N PHE A 73 13.45 -28.47 -8.69
CA PHE A 73 14.18 -28.84 -9.90
C PHE A 73 13.29 -28.68 -11.14
N SER A 74 13.82 -28.00 -12.14
CA SER A 74 13.19 -27.81 -13.45
C SER A 74 14.04 -28.43 -14.54
N ASP A 75 13.56 -29.57 -15.06
CA ASP A 75 14.25 -30.37 -16.09
C ASP A 75 14.07 -29.82 -17.52
N PHE A 76 13.40 -28.67 -17.64
CA PHE A 76 13.20 -28.00 -18.91
C PHE A 76 14.47 -27.27 -19.37
N PRO A 77 14.87 -27.40 -20.65
CA PRO A 77 16.02 -26.67 -21.20
C PRO A 77 15.86 -25.15 -21.15
N GLU A 78 14.61 -24.68 -21.10
CA GLU A 78 14.28 -23.27 -21.02
C GLU A 78 13.34 -22.98 -19.85
N PHE A 79 13.68 -21.99 -19.04
CA PHE A 79 12.86 -21.53 -17.94
C PHE A 79 11.56 -20.88 -18.45
N GLN A 80 10.43 -21.31 -17.88
CA GLN A 80 9.11 -20.74 -18.10
C GLN A 80 8.54 -20.20 -16.78
N SER A 81 7.82 -19.09 -16.83
CA SER A 81 7.24 -18.47 -15.61
C SER A 81 6.32 -19.40 -14.82
N ARG A 82 5.60 -20.31 -15.50
CA ARG A 82 4.74 -21.33 -14.88
C ARG A 82 5.48 -22.30 -13.95
N THR A 83 6.80 -22.43 -14.07
CA THR A 83 7.61 -23.22 -13.14
C THR A 83 7.52 -22.69 -11.72
N LEU A 84 7.30 -21.38 -11.55
CA LEU A 84 7.14 -20.77 -10.23
C LEU A 84 5.82 -21.16 -9.55
N ASP A 85 4.78 -21.49 -10.31
CA ASP A 85 3.49 -21.97 -9.78
C ASP A 85 3.65 -23.30 -9.03
N ALA A 86 4.72 -24.06 -9.32
CA ALA A 86 5.02 -25.33 -8.68
C ALA A 86 5.32 -25.14 -7.19
N PHE A 87 6.04 -24.06 -6.84
CA PHE A 87 6.34 -23.74 -5.46
C PHE A 87 5.06 -23.51 -4.65
N ASP A 88 4.13 -22.72 -5.19
CA ASP A 88 2.89 -22.39 -4.47
C ASP A 88 1.98 -23.62 -4.37
N ARG A 89 1.97 -24.48 -5.40
CA ARG A 89 1.27 -25.77 -5.34
C ARG A 89 1.84 -26.68 -4.25
N ILE A 90 3.16 -26.83 -4.17
CA ILE A 90 3.82 -27.64 -3.14
C ILE A 90 3.49 -27.10 -1.74
N LEU A 91 3.61 -25.78 -1.53
CA LEU A 91 3.30 -25.16 -0.24
C LEU A 91 1.85 -25.38 0.18
N SER A 92 0.91 -25.41 -0.77
CA SER A 92 -0.51 -25.69 -0.48
C SER A 92 -0.80 -27.16 -0.12
N GLU A 93 0.06 -28.10 -0.53
CA GLU A 93 -0.09 -29.54 -0.28
C GLU A 93 0.64 -30.00 1.00
N ILE A 94 1.65 -29.24 1.46
CA ILE A 94 2.39 -29.55 2.68
C ILE A 94 1.55 -29.15 3.90
N SER A 95 1.20 -30.14 4.73
CA SER A 95 0.45 -29.94 5.99
C SER A 95 1.21 -29.18 7.08
N ASP A 96 2.55 -29.16 7.00
CA ASP A 96 3.45 -28.57 8.00
C ASP A 96 3.84 -27.12 7.65
N GLU A 97 2.84 -26.26 7.45
CA GLU A 97 2.98 -24.90 6.92
C GLU A 97 3.97 -24.01 7.72
N PHE A 98 4.17 -24.30 9.01
CA PHE A 98 5.04 -23.54 9.92
C PHE A 98 6.52 -23.98 9.87
N ARG A 99 6.82 -25.15 9.29
CA ARG A 99 8.17 -25.72 9.27
C ARG A 99 8.99 -25.27 8.05
N VAL A 100 8.32 -24.85 6.98
CA VAL A 100 8.92 -24.50 5.70
C VAL A 100 9.08 -22.98 5.59
N GLU A 101 10.23 -22.55 5.08
CA GLU A 101 10.49 -21.16 4.71
C GLU A 101 9.64 -20.78 3.49
N LYS A 102 8.85 -19.71 3.63
CA LYS A 102 7.89 -19.30 2.60
C LYS A 102 8.47 -18.23 1.68
N VAL A 103 9.38 -17.41 2.19
CA VAL A 103 9.86 -16.19 1.52
C VAL A 103 11.01 -16.54 0.59
N ALA A 104 11.99 -17.30 1.08
CA ALA A 104 13.19 -17.68 0.33
C ALA A 104 13.07 -19.10 -0.21
N ARG A 105 13.30 -19.26 -1.52
CA ARG A 105 13.16 -20.50 -2.28
C ARG A 105 14.38 -20.66 -3.19
N ILE A 106 14.74 -21.90 -3.53
CA ILE A 106 15.84 -22.20 -4.45
C ILE A 106 15.26 -22.87 -5.70
N LEU A 107 15.59 -22.34 -6.87
CA LEU A 107 15.26 -22.96 -8.16
C LEU A 107 16.53 -23.47 -8.81
N VAL A 108 16.54 -24.74 -9.18
CA VAL A 108 17.61 -25.38 -9.94
C VAL A 108 17.08 -25.69 -11.34
N SER A 109 17.72 -25.14 -12.37
CA SER A 109 17.31 -25.30 -13.77
C SER A 109 18.51 -25.61 -14.65
N ASP A 110 18.27 -26.28 -15.77
CA ASP A 110 19.28 -26.47 -16.83
C ASP A 110 19.29 -25.33 -17.87
N ASP A 111 18.49 -24.26 -17.69
CA ASP A 111 18.55 -23.05 -18.51
C ASP A 111 19.78 -22.21 -18.11
N PRO A 112 20.78 -22.00 -19.00
CA PRO A 112 21.98 -21.22 -18.69
C PRO A 112 21.70 -19.75 -18.34
N SER A 113 20.54 -19.24 -18.74
CA SER A 113 20.09 -17.86 -18.54
C SER A 113 19.07 -17.70 -17.40
N VAL A 114 18.83 -18.75 -16.61
CA VAL A 114 17.83 -18.75 -15.52
C VAL A 114 17.97 -17.56 -14.57
N ALA A 115 19.21 -17.21 -14.19
CA ALA A 115 19.47 -16.09 -13.29
C ALA A 115 19.02 -14.75 -13.87
N THR A 116 19.37 -14.48 -15.13
CA THR A 116 18.97 -13.25 -15.84
C THR A 116 17.46 -13.21 -16.06
N LYS A 117 16.84 -14.33 -16.44
CA LYS A 117 15.40 -14.44 -16.66
C LYS A 117 14.60 -14.20 -15.37
N ILE A 118 15.01 -14.82 -14.26
CA ILE A 118 14.39 -14.63 -12.94
C ILE A 118 14.54 -13.17 -12.48
N ARG A 119 15.72 -12.57 -12.65
CA ARG A 119 15.92 -11.14 -12.34
C ARG A 119 14.96 -10.25 -13.11
N LYS A 120 14.92 -10.38 -14.44
CA LYS A 120 14.02 -9.60 -15.30
C LYS A 120 12.54 -9.82 -14.97
N LEU A 121 12.16 -11.05 -14.61
CA LEU A 121 10.79 -11.37 -14.22
C LEU A 121 10.39 -10.67 -12.92
N PHE A 122 11.29 -10.62 -11.93
CA PHE A 122 11.01 -10.01 -10.63
C PHE A 122 11.28 -8.51 -10.54
N GLU A 123 12.01 -7.91 -11.48
CA GLU A 123 12.09 -6.44 -11.62
C GLU A 123 10.70 -5.80 -11.67
N SER A 124 9.73 -6.46 -12.33
CA SER A 124 8.34 -6.02 -12.43
C SER A 124 7.42 -6.50 -11.29
N LYS A 125 7.95 -7.28 -10.33
CA LYS A 125 7.17 -7.93 -9.26
C LYS A 125 7.91 -7.87 -7.91
N PRO A 126 8.01 -6.66 -7.29
CA PRO A 126 8.73 -6.48 -6.02
C PRO A 126 8.14 -7.34 -4.89
N ASP A 127 6.84 -7.66 -4.94
CA ASP A 127 6.13 -8.42 -3.91
C ASP A 127 6.32 -9.95 -3.98
N ALA A 128 6.98 -10.49 -5.02
CA ALA A 128 7.14 -11.93 -5.20
C ALA A 128 8.11 -12.56 -4.17
N PRO A 129 7.97 -13.84 -3.82
CA PRO A 129 8.98 -14.54 -3.01
C PRO A 129 10.38 -14.42 -3.60
N VAL A 130 11.42 -14.48 -2.77
CA VAL A 130 12.80 -14.55 -3.22
C VAL A 130 13.06 -15.94 -3.77
N VAL A 131 13.29 -16.04 -5.08
CA VAL A 131 13.76 -17.28 -5.70
C VAL A 131 15.22 -17.09 -6.07
N VAL A 132 16.10 -17.87 -5.44
CA VAL A 132 17.52 -17.91 -5.75
C VAL A 132 17.73 -18.94 -6.86
N PRO A 133 18.05 -18.51 -8.09
CA PRO A 133 18.22 -19.41 -9.22
C PRO A 133 19.65 -19.93 -9.27
N PHE A 134 19.78 -21.22 -9.57
CA PHE A 134 21.05 -21.87 -9.89
C PHE A 134 20.90 -22.66 -11.18
N HIS A 135 21.89 -22.57 -12.04
CA HIS A 135 22.10 -23.58 -13.05
C HIS A 135 22.64 -24.86 -12.39
N SER A 136 22.24 -26.05 -12.85
CA SER A 136 22.66 -27.33 -12.24
C SER A 136 24.18 -27.50 -12.16
N SER A 137 24.93 -26.96 -13.12
CA SER A 137 26.40 -26.96 -13.13
C SER A 137 27.05 -26.07 -12.05
N GLU A 138 26.31 -25.10 -11.48
CA GLU A 138 26.80 -24.23 -10.41
C GLU A 138 26.78 -24.94 -9.04
N LEU A 139 25.95 -25.98 -8.89
CA LEU A 139 25.79 -26.75 -7.66
C LEU A 139 26.40 -28.15 -7.78
N VAL A 140 27.61 -28.26 -8.32
CA VAL A 140 28.36 -29.52 -8.38
C VAL A 140 29.16 -29.76 -7.09
N PRO A 141 29.51 -31.01 -6.73
CA PRO A 141 30.30 -31.33 -5.53
C PRO A 141 31.62 -30.54 -5.38
N SER A 142 32.24 -30.12 -6.48
CA SER A 142 33.46 -29.31 -6.50
C SER A 142 33.23 -27.79 -6.40
N ALA A 143 31.99 -27.33 -6.44
CA ALA A 143 31.66 -25.90 -6.40
C ALA A 143 32.06 -25.29 -5.06
N GLN A 144 32.68 -24.11 -5.08
CA GLN A 144 33.13 -23.42 -3.87
C GLN A 144 31.94 -22.85 -3.09
N ASN A 145 31.97 -22.96 -1.75
CA ASN A 145 30.94 -22.38 -0.86
C ASN A 145 30.72 -20.87 -1.14
N GLN A 146 31.78 -20.15 -1.48
CA GLN A 146 31.73 -18.71 -1.76
C GLN A 146 30.86 -18.37 -2.98
N ASN A 147 30.85 -19.20 -4.02
CA ASN A 147 30.03 -18.94 -5.22
C ASN A 147 28.54 -19.10 -4.90
N ILE A 148 28.18 -20.14 -4.15
CA ILE A 148 26.81 -20.37 -3.67
C ILE A 148 26.37 -19.22 -2.78
N ALA A 149 27.24 -18.82 -1.85
CA ALA A 149 26.97 -17.70 -0.95
C ALA A 149 26.76 -16.38 -1.69
N SER A 150 27.60 -16.07 -2.67
CA SER A 150 27.48 -14.85 -3.48
C SER A 150 26.19 -14.85 -4.30
N ARG A 151 25.77 -15.98 -4.88
CA ARG A 151 24.50 -16.11 -5.59
C ARG A 151 23.30 -15.87 -4.67
N ILE A 152 23.32 -16.42 -3.45
CA ILE A 152 22.25 -16.20 -2.48
C ILE A 152 22.16 -14.71 -2.13
N ARG A 153 23.27 -14.08 -1.74
CA ARG A 153 23.31 -12.64 -1.41
C ARG A 153 22.81 -11.77 -2.55
N GLU A 154 23.20 -12.08 -3.78
CA GLU A 154 22.80 -11.35 -4.99
C GLU A 154 21.28 -11.31 -5.16
N PHE A 155 20.56 -12.37 -4.81
CA PHE A 155 19.11 -12.47 -5.00
C PHE A 155 18.30 -12.15 -3.74
N THR A 156 18.90 -12.24 -2.54
CA THR A 156 18.23 -11.94 -1.27
C THR A 156 18.36 -10.46 -0.89
N PHE A 157 19.58 -9.89 -0.95
CA PHE A 157 19.86 -8.55 -0.44
C PHE A 157 19.49 -7.41 -1.40
N SER A 158 19.35 -7.69 -2.70
CA SER A 158 19.02 -6.67 -3.70
C SER A 158 17.54 -6.27 -3.69
N ARG A 159 16.71 -6.95 -2.90
CA ARG A 159 15.25 -6.78 -2.93
C ARG A 159 14.77 -5.99 -1.73
N ASP A 160 13.77 -5.16 -1.96
CA ASP A 160 13.03 -4.49 -0.89
C ASP A 160 11.71 -5.23 -0.64
N LEU A 161 11.73 -6.15 0.31
CA LEU A 161 10.56 -6.92 0.73
C LEU A 161 9.58 -6.11 1.58
N PHE A 162 9.99 -4.92 2.04
CA PHE A 162 9.10 -4.00 2.74
C PHE A 162 8.27 -3.16 1.77
N SER A 163 8.79 -2.88 0.57
CA SER A 163 8.04 -2.20 -0.49
C SER A 163 6.78 -2.98 -0.85
N MET A 164 5.63 -2.31 -0.88
CA MET A 164 4.35 -2.91 -1.25
C MET A 164 3.78 -2.17 -2.46
N SER A 165 3.59 -2.89 -3.58
CA SER A 165 2.99 -2.33 -4.79
C SER A 165 1.65 -2.96 -5.17
N SER A 166 1.36 -4.18 -4.72
CA SER A 166 0.16 -4.94 -5.07
C SER A 166 -0.61 -5.44 -3.83
N PRO A 167 -1.94 -5.68 -3.94
CA PRO A 167 -2.69 -6.43 -2.93
C PRO A 167 -1.96 -7.75 -2.61
N LEU A 168 -1.66 -7.97 -1.33
CA LEU A 168 -0.84 -9.09 -0.85
C LEU A 168 -1.47 -10.43 -1.28
N ARG A 169 -0.85 -11.13 -2.23
CA ARG A 169 -1.37 -12.39 -2.76
C ARG A 169 -0.93 -13.62 -1.96
N GLY A 170 0.19 -13.55 -1.23
CA GLY A 170 0.75 -14.67 -0.46
C GLY A 170 0.52 -14.57 1.05
N ASP A 171 0.44 -15.73 1.72
CA ASP A 171 0.30 -15.85 3.19
C ASP A 171 1.48 -15.24 3.98
N LEU A 172 2.59 -15.02 3.28
CA LEU A 172 3.82 -14.33 3.71
C LEU A 172 3.63 -12.99 4.39
N TYR A 173 2.51 -12.30 4.13
CA TYR A 173 2.30 -10.93 4.58
C TYR A 173 1.10 -10.77 5.51
N PHE A 174 0.53 -11.89 5.98
CA PHE A 174 -0.63 -11.94 6.89
C PHE A 174 -0.22 -12.01 8.37
N TYR A 175 0.79 -11.23 8.76
CA TYR A 175 1.25 -11.14 10.15
C TYR A 175 0.08 -10.81 11.07
N GLY A 176 -0.16 -11.66 12.08
CA GLY A 176 -1.20 -11.41 13.08
C GLY A 176 -2.65 -11.46 12.60
N ARG A 177 -2.91 -11.77 11.32
CA ARG A 177 -4.27 -11.75 10.73
C ARG A 177 -4.98 -13.09 10.79
N SER A 178 -4.29 -14.19 11.08
CA SER A 178 -4.83 -15.54 11.03
C SER A 178 -6.00 -15.78 12.01
N SER A 179 -5.92 -15.22 13.22
CA SER A 179 -7.01 -15.32 14.21
C SER A 179 -8.27 -14.60 13.73
N LEU A 180 -8.13 -13.36 13.24
CA LEU A 180 -9.22 -12.57 12.66
C LEU A 180 -9.87 -13.28 11.47
N ILE A 181 -9.06 -13.79 10.54
CA ILE A 181 -9.56 -14.53 9.37
C ILE A 181 -10.34 -15.76 9.82
N ASN A 182 -9.80 -16.53 10.78
CA ASN A 182 -10.45 -17.74 11.28
C ASN A 182 -11.77 -17.45 12.01
N GLU A 183 -11.84 -16.36 12.78
CA GLU A 183 -13.05 -15.91 13.44
C GLU A 183 -14.12 -15.53 12.41
N ILE A 184 -13.78 -14.68 11.43
CA ILE A 184 -14.70 -14.25 10.37
C ILE A 184 -15.19 -15.47 9.58
N CYS A 185 -14.29 -16.38 9.19
CA CYS A 185 -14.68 -17.60 8.49
C CYS A 185 -15.63 -18.48 9.31
N SER A 186 -15.48 -18.50 10.64
CA SER A 186 -16.38 -19.24 11.54
C SER A 186 -17.79 -18.66 11.49
N LYS A 187 -17.92 -17.33 11.62
CA LYS A 187 -19.20 -16.62 11.55
C LYS A 187 -19.87 -16.76 10.19
N LEU A 188 -19.10 -16.62 9.11
CA LEU A 188 -19.62 -16.81 7.76
C LEU A 188 -20.12 -18.24 7.53
N SER A 189 -19.46 -19.25 8.12
CA SER A 189 -19.88 -20.65 8.03
C SER A 189 -21.13 -20.99 8.86
N SER A 190 -21.39 -20.26 9.96
CA SER A 190 -22.64 -20.36 10.73
C SER A 190 -23.80 -19.59 10.12
N GLY A 191 -23.57 -18.84 9.03
CA GLY A 191 -24.60 -18.05 8.34
C GLY A 191 -24.76 -16.63 8.90
N GLU A 192 -23.86 -16.19 9.77
CA GLU A 192 -23.83 -14.84 10.30
C GLU A 192 -23.18 -13.87 9.29
N ASN A 193 -23.71 -12.65 9.22
CA ASN A 193 -23.19 -11.61 8.33
C ASN A 193 -22.26 -10.67 9.11
N PHE A 194 -21.21 -10.20 8.44
CA PHE A 194 -20.12 -9.49 9.10
C PHE A 194 -19.67 -8.25 8.34
N GLY A 195 -19.20 -7.24 9.06
CA GLY A 195 -18.65 -6.01 8.52
C GLY A 195 -17.22 -5.81 9.02
N LEU A 196 -16.27 -5.59 8.10
CA LEU A 196 -14.87 -5.36 8.41
C LEU A 196 -14.41 -4.01 7.85
N PHE A 197 -14.07 -3.09 8.73
CA PHE A 197 -13.75 -1.72 8.37
C PHE A 197 -12.31 -1.36 8.73
N GLY A 198 -11.65 -0.58 7.88
CA GLY A 198 -10.30 -0.15 8.16
C GLY A 198 -9.84 0.96 7.23
N LEU A 199 -8.88 1.74 7.72
CA LEU A 199 -8.30 2.86 6.99
C LEU A 199 -7.80 2.45 5.60
N ARG A 200 -7.64 3.42 4.70
CA ARG A 200 -7.01 3.18 3.40
C ARG A 200 -5.62 2.55 3.61
N ARG A 201 -5.29 1.55 2.78
CA ARG A 201 -4.04 0.78 2.87
C ARG A 201 -3.82 0.03 4.20
N SER A 202 -4.86 -0.25 4.98
CA SER A 202 -4.76 -1.11 6.18
C SER A 202 -4.61 -2.62 5.87
N GLY A 203 -4.73 -3.02 4.60
CA GLY A 203 -4.66 -4.42 4.16
C GLY A 203 -6.03 -5.11 3.95
N LYS A 204 -7.12 -4.33 3.77
CA LYS A 204 -8.49 -4.83 3.50
C LYS A 204 -8.57 -5.91 2.42
N THR A 205 -8.18 -5.58 1.19
CA THR A 205 -8.23 -6.50 0.04
C THR A 205 -7.38 -7.75 0.27
N SER A 206 -6.25 -7.62 0.95
CA SER A 206 -5.46 -8.77 1.37
C SER A 206 -6.24 -9.67 2.32
N ILE A 207 -6.86 -9.11 3.37
CA ILE A 207 -7.73 -9.86 4.29
C ILE A 207 -8.87 -10.55 3.54
N VAL A 208 -9.53 -9.89 2.59
CA VAL A 208 -10.58 -10.48 1.74
C VAL A 208 -10.08 -11.72 0.99
N HIS A 209 -8.90 -11.65 0.37
CA HIS A 209 -8.30 -12.80 -0.29
C HIS A 209 -7.91 -13.92 0.69
N GLY A 210 -7.40 -13.56 1.88
CA GLY A 210 -7.11 -14.52 2.94
C GLY A 210 -8.37 -15.26 3.43
N ILE A 211 -9.47 -14.53 3.63
CA ILE A 211 -10.78 -15.10 3.97
C ILE A 211 -11.27 -16.04 2.86
N SER A 212 -11.17 -15.63 1.60
CA SER A 212 -11.54 -16.49 0.46
C SER A 212 -10.77 -17.82 0.45
N ARG A 213 -9.47 -17.81 0.74
CA ARG A 213 -8.66 -19.04 0.88
C ARG A 213 -9.13 -19.88 2.08
N ALA A 214 -9.32 -19.27 3.24
CA ALA A 214 -9.71 -19.97 4.46
C ALA A 214 -11.13 -20.59 4.36
N ILE A 215 -12.06 -19.94 3.65
CA ILE A 215 -13.39 -20.49 3.35
C ILE A 215 -13.28 -21.79 2.55
N LYS A 216 -12.41 -21.85 1.55
CA LYS A 216 -12.19 -23.06 0.74
C LYS A 216 -11.67 -24.24 1.55
N VAL A 217 -10.79 -23.98 2.51
CA VAL A 217 -10.27 -25.01 3.44
C VAL A 217 -11.39 -25.59 4.32
N ARG A 218 -12.45 -24.81 4.60
CA ARG A 218 -13.62 -25.23 5.38
C ARG A 218 -14.76 -25.80 4.53
N SER A 219 -14.45 -26.31 3.34
CA SER A 219 -15.44 -26.87 2.39
C SER A 219 -16.51 -25.87 1.92
N GLY A 220 -16.27 -24.56 2.07
CA GLY A 220 -17.11 -23.51 1.49
C GLY A 220 -16.52 -22.97 0.19
N ASP A 221 -17.22 -22.02 -0.43
CA ASP A 221 -16.63 -21.19 -1.49
C ASP A 221 -17.14 -19.75 -1.37
N SER A 222 -16.41 -18.82 -1.99
CA SER A 222 -16.67 -17.39 -1.86
C SER A 222 -16.60 -16.67 -3.20
N VAL A 223 -17.46 -15.67 -3.38
CA VAL A 223 -17.41 -14.73 -4.50
C VAL A 223 -16.99 -13.37 -3.97
N ILE A 224 -15.95 -12.79 -4.57
CA ILE A 224 -15.52 -11.43 -4.27
C ILE A 224 -16.21 -10.50 -5.25
N VAL A 225 -16.93 -9.51 -4.72
CA VAL A 225 -17.57 -8.42 -5.46
C VAL A 225 -16.74 -7.17 -5.22
N ASP A 226 -15.98 -6.76 -6.23
CA ASP A 226 -15.23 -5.49 -6.21
C ASP A 226 -16.17 -4.33 -6.52
N CYS A 227 -16.59 -3.62 -5.48
CA CYS A 227 -17.54 -2.51 -5.62
C CYS A 227 -16.91 -1.29 -6.34
N GLN A 228 -15.58 -1.20 -6.49
CA GLN A 228 -14.95 -0.17 -7.32
C GLN A 228 -15.11 -0.43 -8.82
N SER A 229 -15.41 -1.67 -9.23
CA SER A 229 -15.53 -2.02 -10.64
C SER A 229 -16.75 -1.35 -11.28
N PRO A 230 -16.63 -0.75 -12.48
CA PRO A 230 -17.79 -0.26 -13.24
C PRO A 230 -18.85 -1.34 -13.50
N THR A 231 -18.44 -2.61 -13.54
CA THR A 231 -19.36 -3.75 -13.68
C THR A 231 -20.27 -3.96 -12.47
N VAL A 232 -19.95 -3.32 -11.34
CA VAL A 232 -20.70 -3.35 -10.08
C VAL A 232 -21.35 -1.99 -9.82
N HIS A 233 -20.58 -0.91 -9.67
CA HIS A 233 -21.14 0.37 -9.22
C HIS A 233 -22.02 1.08 -10.25
N GLN A 234 -21.94 0.76 -11.54
CA GLN A 234 -22.87 1.32 -12.55
C GLN A 234 -24.17 0.53 -12.68
N ARG A 235 -24.28 -0.65 -12.04
CA ARG A 235 -25.49 -1.48 -12.11
C ARG A 235 -26.53 -0.98 -11.14
N ARG A 236 -27.80 -1.01 -11.55
CA ARG A 236 -28.93 -0.87 -10.64
C ARG A 236 -28.99 -2.07 -9.69
N TRP A 237 -29.67 -1.91 -8.56
CA TRP A 237 -29.73 -2.96 -7.51
C TRP A 237 -30.16 -4.34 -8.04
N PHE A 238 -31.17 -4.40 -8.92
CA PHE A 238 -31.68 -5.66 -9.48
C PHE A 238 -30.72 -6.31 -10.49
N GLU A 239 -30.00 -5.50 -11.27
CA GLU A 239 -28.96 -5.96 -12.20
C GLU A 239 -27.74 -6.48 -11.45
N LEU A 240 -27.42 -5.87 -10.29
CA LEU A 240 -26.33 -6.34 -9.44
C LEU A 240 -26.65 -7.71 -8.81
N LEU A 241 -27.90 -7.92 -8.37
CA LEU A 241 -28.34 -9.25 -7.90
C LEU A 241 -28.17 -10.31 -8.99
N GLU A 242 -28.59 -10.01 -10.21
CA GLU A 242 -28.40 -10.92 -11.36
C GLU A 242 -26.91 -11.23 -11.58
N HIS A 243 -26.08 -10.18 -11.59
CA HIS A 243 -24.65 -10.32 -11.80
C HIS A 243 -24.01 -11.22 -10.74
N ILE A 244 -24.34 -11.03 -9.47
CA ILE A 244 -23.85 -11.86 -8.36
C ILE A 244 -24.27 -13.32 -8.53
N ALA A 245 -25.52 -13.60 -8.90
CA ALA A 245 -25.98 -14.97 -9.12
C ALA A 245 -25.22 -15.66 -10.27
N LYS A 246 -25.00 -14.94 -11.38
CA LYS A 246 -24.22 -15.43 -12.54
C LYS A 246 -22.77 -15.74 -12.16
N VAL A 247 -22.08 -14.78 -11.53
CA VAL A 247 -20.68 -14.95 -11.11
C VAL A 247 -20.55 -16.08 -10.10
N THR A 248 -21.50 -16.22 -9.17
CA THR A 248 -21.51 -17.33 -8.20
C THR A 248 -21.65 -18.67 -8.89
N LYS A 249 -22.60 -18.80 -9.83
CA LYS A 249 -22.79 -20.04 -10.59
C LYS A 249 -21.50 -20.45 -11.32
N GLU A 250 -20.88 -19.50 -12.02
CA GLU A 250 -19.64 -19.73 -12.78
C GLU A 250 -18.49 -20.12 -11.85
N LYS A 251 -18.29 -19.37 -10.76
CA LYS A 251 -17.21 -19.59 -9.80
C LYS A 251 -17.26 -20.98 -9.19
N LEU A 252 -18.46 -21.43 -8.81
CA LEU A 252 -18.69 -22.74 -8.17
C LEU A 252 -18.79 -23.89 -9.19
N GLY A 253 -18.72 -23.61 -10.50
CA GLY A 253 -18.94 -24.61 -11.55
C GLY A 253 -20.32 -25.28 -11.45
N SER A 254 -21.32 -24.57 -10.93
CA SER A 254 -22.63 -25.13 -10.62
C SER A 254 -23.45 -25.36 -11.90
N LYS A 255 -24.00 -26.57 -12.04
CA LYS A 255 -24.88 -26.93 -13.16
C LYS A 255 -26.32 -26.42 -13.01
N ALA A 256 -26.59 -25.61 -11.98
CA ALA A 256 -27.91 -25.03 -11.74
C ALA A 256 -28.40 -24.23 -12.96
N VAL A 257 -29.66 -24.44 -13.35
CA VAL A 257 -30.35 -23.57 -14.31
C VAL A 257 -30.82 -22.36 -13.52
N ILE A 258 -30.24 -21.20 -13.84
CA ILE A 258 -30.63 -19.91 -13.26
C ILE A 258 -31.61 -19.21 -14.18
N SER A 259 -32.28 -18.19 -13.65
CA SER A 259 -33.32 -17.46 -14.34
C SER A 259 -32.75 -16.62 -15.48
N LYS A 260 -33.58 -16.33 -16.48
CA LYS A 260 -33.24 -15.42 -17.58
C LYS A 260 -33.20 -13.97 -17.09
N SER A 261 -32.46 -13.12 -17.80
CA SER A 261 -32.26 -11.71 -17.43
C SER A 261 -33.53 -10.89 -17.35
N ASP A 262 -34.54 -11.20 -18.15
CA ASP A 262 -35.86 -10.56 -18.13
C ASP A 262 -36.66 -10.82 -16.83
N LYS A 263 -36.19 -11.73 -15.96
CA LYS A 263 -36.77 -12.00 -14.64
C LYS A 263 -36.11 -11.24 -13.50
N TYR A 264 -35.01 -10.56 -13.76
CA TYR A 264 -34.38 -9.64 -12.81
C TYR A 264 -34.87 -8.23 -13.10
N ASP A 265 -36.13 -7.96 -12.76
CA ASP A 265 -36.72 -6.62 -12.78
C ASP A 265 -36.93 -6.09 -11.35
N GLU A 266 -37.30 -4.82 -11.23
CA GLU A 266 -37.48 -4.18 -9.92
C GLU A 266 -38.49 -4.87 -8.99
N LYS A 267 -39.41 -5.68 -9.52
CA LYS A 267 -40.45 -6.35 -8.73
C LYS A 267 -40.02 -7.75 -8.32
N ASP A 268 -39.48 -8.51 -9.26
CA ASP A 268 -39.24 -9.95 -9.12
C ASP A 268 -37.78 -10.30 -8.80
N ALA A 269 -36.85 -9.36 -8.86
CA ALA A 269 -35.41 -9.64 -8.71
C ALA A 269 -35.04 -10.25 -7.36
N ALA A 270 -35.67 -9.83 -6.25
CA ALA A 270 -35.36 -10.37 -4.93
C ALA A 270 -35.68 -11.87 -4.82
N ASP A 271 -36.90 -12.26 -5.22
CA ASP A 271 -37.34 -13.66 -5.19
C ASP A 271 -36.57 -14.51 -6.21
N THR A 272 -36.33 -13.95 -7.40
CA THR A 272 -35.55 -14.60 -8.45
C THR A 272 -34.12 -14.87 -7.99
N PHE A 273 -33.46 -13.90 -7.37
CA PHE A 273 -32.13 -14.05 -6.82
C PHE A 273 -32.06 -15.15 -5.76
N LEU A 274 -32.99 -15.15 -4.79
CA LEU A 274 -33.00 -16.17 -3.73
C LEU A 274 -33.24 -17.58 -4.27
N ARG A 275 -34.17 -17.73 -5.22
CA ARG A 275 -34.40 -19.01 -5.91
C ARG A 275 -33.12 -19.50 -6.58
N ASP A 276 -32.48 -18.62 -7.36
CA ASP A 276 -31.28 -18.96 -8.12
C ASP A 276 -30.12 -19.31 -7.18
N MET A 277 -29.89 -18.55 -6.10
CA MET A 277 -28.86 -18.85 -5.11
C MET A 277 -29.09 -20.16 -4.36
N ARG A 278 -30.34 -20.50 -4.01
CA ARG A 278 -30.69 -21.82 -3.44
C ARG A 278 -30.41 -22.94 -4.42
N ALA A 279 -30.75 -22.75 -5.69
CA ALA A 279 -30.48 -23.73 -6.74
C ALA A 279 -28.97 -23.92 -6.94
N ILE A 280 -28.20 -22.82 -6.96
CA ILE A 280 -26.73 -22.85 -7.04
C ILE A 280 -26.15 -23.63 -5.87
N LYS A 281 -26.53 -23.29 -4.62
CA LYS A 281 -26.07 -23.97 -3.40
C LYS A 281 -26.38 -25.47 -3.41
N LYS A 282 -27.60 -25.85 -3.80
CA LYS A 282 -28.00 -27.27 -3.85
C LYS A 282 -27.19 -28.06 -4.87
N ASN A 283 -26.76 -27.42 -5.96
CA ASN A 283 -26.02 -28.06 -7.04
C ASN A 283 -24.49 -27.86 -6.92
N SER A 284 -24.03 -27.06 -5.98
CA SER A 284 -22.62 -26.95 -5.62
C SER A 284 -22.32 -27.91 -4.46
N LYS A 285 -21.20 -28.62 -4.52
CA LYS A 285 -20.79 -29.57 -3.47
C LYS A 285 -20.14 -28.86 -2.27
N VAL A 286 -20.55 -27.63 -1.98
CA VAL A 286 -19.94 -26.77 -0.95
C VAL A 286 -20.87 -26.69 0.27
N GLY A 287 -20.31 -26.65 1.47
CA GLY A 287 -21.07 -26.56 2.72
C GLY A 287 -21.77 -25.21 2.90
N PHE A 288 -21.13 -24.13 2.46
CA PHE A 288 -21.68 -22.78 2.50
C PHE A 288 -21.11 -21.90 1.38
N ILE A 289 -21.82 -20.81 1.09
CA ILE A 289 -21.44 -19.80 0.11
C ILE A 289 -21.32 -18.47 0.83
N SER A 290 -20.24 -17.73 0.59
CA SER A 290 -20.10 -16.37 1.12
C SER A 290 -19.87 -15.35 0.01
N ILE A 291 -20.58 -14.21 0.08
CA ILE A 291 -20.40 -13.09 -0.84
C ILE A 291 -19.58 -12.03 -0.11
N LEU A 292 -18.41 -11.69 -0.63
CA LEU A 292 -17.46 -10.77 -0.02
C LEU A 292 -17.47 -9.46 -0.83
N PHE A 293 -18.09 -8.40 -0.30
CA PHE A 293 -18.12 -7.08 -0.91
C PHE A 293 -16.88 -6.28 -0.47
N ASP A 294 -15.95 -6.01 -1.39
CA ASP A 294 -14.78 -5.15 -1.12
C ASP A 294 -15.06 -3.72 -1.54
N GLU A 295 -14.56 -2.75 -0.77
CA GLU A 295 -14.73 -1.31 -0.98
C GLU A 295 -16.21 -0.86 -1.09
N ILE A 296 -17.02 -1.31 -0.13
CA ILE A 296 -18.49 -1.11 -0.10
C ILE A 296 -18.94 0.35 -0.23
N GLU A 297 -18.08 1.30 0.16
CA GLU A 297 -18.34 2.74 0.03
C GLU A 297 -18.75 3.11 -1.40
N ARG A 298 -18.29 2.37 -2.42
CA ARG A 298 -18.59 2.64 -3.83
C ARG A 298 -20.03 2.37 -4.24
N ILE A 299 -20.74 1.58 -3.47
CA ILE A 299 -22.18 1.30 -3.64
C ILE A 299 -22.99 1.67 -2.39
N SER A 300 -22.45 2.51 -1.50
CA SER A 300 -23.13 2.96 -0.27
C SER A 300 -23.72 4.35 -0.40
N PHE A 301 -24.83 4.60 0.30
CA PHE A 301 -25.43 5.93 0.36
C PHE A 301 -24.43 6.98 0.88
N GLY A 302 -24.48 8.20 0.37
CA GLY A 302 -23.60 9.30 0.77
C GLY A 302 -22.13 9.20 0.33
N THR A 303 -21.65 8.01 -0.03
CA THR A 303 -20.22 7.76 -0.36
C THR A 303 -20.00 7.15 -1.75
N ALA A 304 -21.05 6.61 -2.37
CA ALA A 304 -20.96 5.95 -3.67
C ALA A 304 -20.56 6.90 -4.79
N SER A 305 -19.91 6.32 -5.81
CA SER A 305 -19.45 7.06 -6.99
C SER A 305 -20.57 7.28 -8.03
N SER A 306 -21.62 6.46 -8.00
CA SER A 306 -22.78 6.62 -8.89
C SER A 306 -23.97 7.18 -8.12
N ASP A 307 -24.68 8.14 -8.73
CA ASP A 307 -25.78 8.87 -8.07
C ASP A 307 -26.90 7.97 -7.54
N HIS A 308 -27.26 6.92 -8.29
CA HIS A 308 -28.33 6.01 -7.90
C HIS A 308 -28.03 5.19 -6.63
N TRP A 309 -26.74 4.94 -6.33
CA TRP A 309 -26.32 4.33 -5.06
C TRP A 309 -26.15 5.39 -3.95
N ASN A 310 -25.70 6.59 -4.31
CA ASN A 310 -25.36 7.64 -3.35
C ASN A 310 -26.61 8.31 -2.77
N SER A 311 -27.52 8.72 -3.65
CA SER A 311 -28.65 9.62 -3.34
C SER A 311 -30.02 8.99 -3.58
N ASP A 312 -30.12 7.92 -4.39
CA ASP A 312 -31.38 7.24 -4.64
C ASP A 312 -31.53 5.98 -3.76
N ARG A 313 -32.58 5.17 -4.03
CA ARG A 313 -32.98 4.04 -3.18
C ARG A 313 -32.30 2.72 -3.52
N ASP A 314 -31.34 2.66 -4.45
CA ASP A 314 -30.73 1.38 -4.86
C ASP A 314 -30.03 0.68 -3.69
N PHE A 315 -29.30 1.42 -2.85
CA PHE A 315 -28.68 0.85 -1.64
C PHE A 315 -29.73 0.15 -0.77
N LEU A 316 -30.83 0.84 -0.51
CA LEU A 316 -31.90 0.35 0.36
C LEU A 316 -32.55 -0.90 -0.24
N LEU A 317 -32.94 -0.84 -1.52
CA LEU A 317 -33.62 -1.92 -2.23
C LEU A 317 -32.72 -3.15 -2.36
N PHE A 318 -31.44 -2.95 -2.66
CA PHE A 318 -30.45 -4.03 -2.72
C PHE A 318 -30.37 -4.78 -1.39
N TRP A 319 -30.15 -4.06 -0.28
CA TRP A 319 -29.99 -4.71 1.02
C TRP A 319 -31.30 -5.25 1.60
N GLN A 320 -32.45 -4.69 1.23
CA GLN A 320 -33.76 -5.30 1.51
C GLN A 320 -33.91 -6.64 0.78
N ALA A 321 -33.53 -6.71 -0.50
CA ALA A 321 -33.55 -7.94 -1.29
C ALA A 321 -32.55 -8.99 -0.78
N ILE A 322 -31.37 -8.57 -0.35
CA ILE A 322 -30.41 -9.48 0.32
C ILE A 322 -30.97 -9.97 1.65
N ARG A 323 -31.54 -9.09 2.47
CA ARG A 323 -32.09 -9.40 3.80
C ARG A 323 -33.27 -10.37 3.75
N SER A 324 -34.14 -10.30 2.75
CA SER A 324 -35.27 -11.23 2.62
C SER A 324 -34.81 -12.70 2.54
N GLY A 325 -33.59 -12.95 2.09
CA GLY A 325 -32.96 -14.27 2.11
C GLY A 325 -32.67 -14.85 3.49
N PHE A 326 -32.49 -13.99 4.49
CA PHE A 326 -32.11 -14.36 5.86
C PHE A 326 -33.31 -14.55 6.79
N GLN A 327 -34.51 -14.12 6.40
CA GLN A 327 -35.72 -14.29 7.21
C GLN A 327 -36.23 -15.75 7.21
N SER A 328 -35.79 -16.58 6.27
CA SER A 328 -36.00 -18.03 6.28
C SER A 328 -34.83 -18.72 6.99
N SER A 329 -35.11 -19.65 7.92
CA SER A 329 -34.16 -20.35 8.81
C SER A 329 -33.00 -21.12 8.15
N SER A 330 -32.82 -21.02 6.83
CA SER A 330 -31.62 -21.46 6.12
C SER A 330 -31.30 -20.54 4.93
N SER A 331 -30.54 -19.48 5.17
CA SER A 331 -30.05 -18.64 4.08
C SER A 331 -29.14 -19.46 3.13
N PRO A 332 -29.25 -19.29 1.80
CA PRO A 332 -28.35 -19.94 0.87
C PRO A 332 -26.90 -19.42 0.95
N PHE A 333 -26.69 -18.23 1.50
CA PHE A 333 -25.37 -17.61 1.60
C PHE A 333 -25.23 -16.75 2.86
N SER A 334 -23.99 -16.45 3.26
CA SER A 334 -23.64 -15.36 4.17
C SER A 334 -22.93 -14.26 3.38
N PHE A 335 -22.77 -13.08 3.98
CA PHE A 335 -21.97 -12.03 3.36
C PHE A 335 -21.02 -11.33 4.32
N LEU A 336 -19.94 -10.82 3.75
CA LEU A 336 -18.97 -9.94 4.39
C LEU A 336 -18.98 -8.61 3.66
N ILE A 337 -19.09 -7.52 4.40
CA ILE A 337 -18.90 -6.17 3.89
C ILE A 337 -17.53 -5.67 4.31
N VAL A 338 -16.74 -5.17 3.38
CA VAL A 338 -15.41 -4.60 3.65
C VAL A 338 -15.34 -3.19 3.08
N GLY A 339 -14.84 -2.24 3.85
CA GLY A 339 -14.74 -0.84 3.41
C GLY A 339 -13.96 0.06 4.34
N THR A 340 -13.82 1.33 3.97
CA THR A 340 -13.20 2.34 4.85
C THR A 340 -14.18 3.00 5.80
N ASN A 341 -15.48 3.00 5.50
CA ASN A 341 -16.49 3.73 6.24
C ASN A 341 -17.63 2.78 6.71
N PRO A 342 -17.83 2.58 8.02
CA PRO A 342 -18.91 1.77 8.58
C PRO A 342 -20.31 2.41 8.60
N SER A 343 -20.49 3.66 8.16
CA SER A 343 -21.78 4.35 8.19
C SER A 343 -22.93 3.57 7.55
N ALA A 344 -22.63 2.74 6.54
CA ALA A 344 -23.56 1.82 5.89
C ALA A 344 -24.27 0.88 6.87
N VAL A 345 -23.61 0.48 7.96
CA VAL A 345 -24.15 -0.44 8.98
C VAL A 345 -24.53 0.25 10.29
N GLU A 346 -24.13 1.51 10.48
CA GLU A 346 -24.32 2.26 11.73
C GLU A 346 -25.58 3.11 11.74
N LYS A 347 -26.00 3.63 10.57
CA LYS A 347 -27.20 4.47 10.53
C LYS A 347 -28.46 3.62 10.75
N ILE A 348 -29.30 4.05 11.69
CA ILE A 348 -30.60 3.40 11.97
C ILE A 348 -31.55 3.53 10.77
N LYS A 349 -31.58 4.71 10.15
CA LYS A 349 -32.46 5.03 9.03
C LYS A 349 -31.70 5.59 7.84
N ILE A 350 -32.17 5.27 6.65
CA ILE A 350 -31.67 5.75 5.36
C ILE A 350 -32.90 6.12 4.51
N PHE A 351 -32.94 7.34 3.98
CA PHE A 351 -34.10 7.87 3.22
C PHE A 351 -35.44 7.61 3.93
N GLU A 352 -35.50 7.91 5.23
CA GLU A 352 -36.66 7.72 6.13
C GLU A 352 -37.07 6.26 6.41
N SER A 353 -36.44 5.29 5.75
CA SER A 353 -36.68 3.86 5.91
C SER A 353 -35.68 3.22 6.87
N ASP A 354 -36.05 2.11 7.50
CA ASP A 354 -35.14 1.36 8.37
C ASP A 354 -33.98 0.76 7.55
N ASN A 355 -32.76 0.93 8.05
CA ASN A 355 -31.57 0.37 7.41
C ASN A 355 -31.57 -1.17 7.55
N PRO A 356 -31.56 -1.94 6.44
CA PRO A 356 -31.54 -3.39 6.50
C PRO A 356 -30.28 -3.97 7.15
N LEU A 357 -29.16 -3.23 7.13
CA LEU A 357 -27.89 -3.68 7.71
C LEU A 357 -27.78 -3.39 9.22
N PHE A 358 -28.48 -2.36 9.70
CA PHE A 358 -28.39 -1.94 11.09
C PHE A 358 -28.85 -3.06 12.04
N GLY A 359 -28.00 -3.41 13.00
CA GLY A 359 -28.22 -4.49 13.97
C GLY A 359 -28.14 -5.92 13.41
N ASN A 360 -28.06 -6.09 12.08
CA ASN A 360 -27.95 -7.42 11.43
C ASN A 360 -26.53 -7.76 10.97
N VAL A 361 -25.64 -6.78 10.94
CA VAL A 361 -24.24 -6.94 10.57
C VAL A 361 -23.37 -6.51 11.74
N GLU A 362 -22.57 -7.44 12.29
CA GLU A 362 -21.57 -7.08 13.31
C GLU A 362 -20.45 -6.27 12.65
N LYS A 363 -20.24 -5.05 13.15
CA LYS A 363 -19.14 -4.18 12.75
C LYS A 363 -17.86 -4.53 13.50
N ARG A 364 -16.74 -4.67 12.80
CA ARG A 364 -15.40 -4.71 13.41
C ARG A 364 -14.39 -3.91 12.64
N PHE A 365 -13.42 -3.36 13.38
CA PHE A 365 -12.28 -2.69 12.81
C PHE A 365 -11.10 -3.63 12.62
N ILE A 366 -10.34 -3.40 11.56
CA ILE A 366 -9.08 -4.07 11.29
C ILE A 366 -8.07 -3.63 12.35
N PRO A 367 -7.57 -4.54 13.22
CA PRO A 367 -6.65 -4.17 14.27
C PRO A 367 -5.29 -3.74 13.67
N MET A 368 -4.62 -2.85 14.38
CA MET A 368 -3.19 -2.54 14.17
C MET A 368 -2.33 -3.73 14.61
N PHE A 369 -1.10 -3.80 14.11
CA PHE A 369 -0.14 -4.76 14.64
C PHE A 369 0.19 -4.48 16.10
N THR A 370 0.40 -5.54 16.86
CA THR A 370 0.99 -5.46 18.20
C THR A 370 2.51 -5.26 18.07
N PRO A 371 3.21 -4.85 19.15
CA PRO A 371 4.68 -4.76 19.13
C PRO A 371 5.34 -6.07 18.68
N LEU A 372 4.85 -7.22 19.18
CA LEU A 372 5.34 -8.53 18.78
C LEU A 372 5.14 -8.81 17.29
N GLN A 373 3.99 -8.44 16.73
CA GLN A 373 3.72 -8.63 15.29
C GLN A 373 4.56 -7.70 14.41
N VAL A 374 4.89 -6.50 14.90
CA VAL A 374 5.85 -5.62 14.23
C VAL A 374 7.24 -6.24 14.25
N ASP A 375 7.68 -6.77 15.40
CA ASP A 375 8.96 -7.45 15.54
C ASP A 375 9.06 -8.65 14.59
N GLU A 376 8.07 -9.54 14.60
CA GLU A 376 8.00 -10.71 13.71
C GLU A 376 8.09 -10.31 12.24
N MET A 377 7.34 -9.30 11.81
CA MET A 377 7.35 -8.82 10.43
C MET A 377 8.70 -8.20 10.04
N VAL A 378 9.26 -7.35 10.91
CA VAL A 378 10.53 -6.66 10.67
C VAL A 378 11.67 -7.67 10.61
N ASP A 379 11.68 -8.65 11.52
CA ASP A 379 12.70 -9.68 11.57
C ASP A 379 12.58 -10.63 10.37
N ASP A 380 11.39 -11.16 10.07
CA ASP A 380 11.20 -12.11 8.94
C ASP A 380 11.59 -11.48 7.59
N LEU A 381 11.13 -10.25 7.31
CA LEU A 381 11.40 -9.57 6.04
C LEU A 381 12.82 -8.98 6.00
N GLY A 382 13.22 -8.30 7.09
CA GLY A 382 14.51 -7.64 7.19
C GLY A 382 15.66 -8.64 7.14
N ALA A 383 15.53 -9.79 7.81
CA ALA A 383 16.60 -10.76 7.83
C ALA A 383 16.92 -11.27 6.42
N ILE A 384 15.94 -11.55 5.57
CA ILE A 384 16.20 -11.96 4.17
C ILE A 384 16.88 -10.86 3.36
N MET A 385 16.56 -9.61 3.65
CA MET A 385 17.21 -8.46 3.02
C MET A 385 18.63 -8.22 3.57
N GLY A 386 19.04 -8.91 4.63
CA GLY A 386 20.28 -8.64 5.37
C GLY A 386 20.20 -7.36 6.22
N VAL A 387 19.00 -6.93 6.60
CA VAL A 387 18.76 -5.72 7.39
C VAL A 387 18.21 -6.13 8.76
N HIS A 388 19.01 -5.96 9.80
CA HIS A 388 18.61 -6.28 11.18
C HIS A 388 18.31 -5.00 11.94
N ILE A 389 17.05 -4.80 12.34
CA ILE A 389 16.67 -3.64 13.15
C ILE A 389 16.76 -4.04 14.63
N ASP A 390 17.57 -3.31 15.39
CA ASP A 390 17.75 -3.58 16.82
C ASP A 390 16.44 -3.37 17.61
N SER A 391 16.37 -3.92 18.83
CA SER A 391 15.16 -3.86 19.66
C SER A 391 14.73 -2.44 20.05
N GLU A 392 15.69 -1.51 20.16
CA GLU A 392 15.38 -0.12 20.48
C GLU A 392 14.74 0.59 19.30
N CYS A 393 15.32 0.42 18.10
CA CYS A 393 14.80 0.93 16.85
C CYS A 393 13.44 0.33 16.52
N LYS A 394 13.20 -0.97 16.81
CA LYS A 394 11.87 -1.59 16.68
C LYS A 394 10.84 -0.99 17.65
N SER A 395 11.23 -0.73 18.90
CA SER A 395 10.37 -0.04 19.87
C SER A 395 10.02 1.38 19.40
N ARG A 396 11.01 2.09 18.84
CA ARG A 396 10.81 3.43 18.26
C ARG A 396 9.95 3.40 17.00
N LEU A 397 10.12 2.40 16.14
CA LEU A 397 9.29 2.14 14.97
C LEU A 397 7.83 1.98 15.38
N TYR A 398 7.57 1.17 16.41
CA TYR A 398 6.21 1.01 16.93
C TYR A 398 5.64 2.32 17.48
N ALA A 399 6.44 3.12 18.19
CA ALA A 399 6.00 4.43 18.68
C ALA A 399 5.71 5.44 17.54
N ASP A 400 6.59 5.49 16.53
CA ASP A 400 6.44 6.41 15.40
C ASP A 400 5.23 6.06 14.51
N PHE A 401 4.92 4.77 14.32
CA PHE A 401 3.93 4.30 13.35
C PHE A 401 2.72 3.54 13.93
N GLY A 402 2.67 3.32 15.25
CA GLY A 402 1.53 2.77 15.98
C GLY A 402 1.13 1.33 15.65
N GLY A 403 2.00 0.61 14.92
CA GLY A 403 1.67 -0.70 14.36
C GLY A 403 0.78 -0.65 13.12
N HIS A 404 0.63 0.51 12.46
CA HIS A 404 -0.09 0.60 11.19
C HIS A 404 0.64 -0.24 10.12
N PRO A 405 0.04 -1.30 9.55
CA PRO A 405 0.75 -2.23 8.66
C PRO A 405 1.48 -1.55 7.49
N PHE A 406 0.76 -0.68 6.76
CA PHE A 406 1.34 0.03 5.62
C PHE A 406 2.42 1.05 6.03
N LEU A 407 2.13 1.97 6.97
CA LEU A 407 3.13 2.97 7.39
C LEU A 407 4.38 2.32 7.99
N THR A 408 4.23 1.29 8.81
CA THR A 408 5.35 0.57 9.44
C THR A 408 6.23 -0.08 8.37
N ARG A 409 5.65 -0.81 7.41
CA ARG A 409 6.41 -1.41 6.31
C ARG A 409 7.06 -0.36 5.44
N TYR A 410 6.32 0.68 5.08
CA TYR A 410 6.85 1.71 4.21
C TYR A 410 8.02 2.44 4.87
N ALA A 411 7.96 2.73 6.17
CA ALA A 411 9.10 3.23 6.92
C ALA A 411 10.29 2.27 6.91
N CYS A 412 10.07 0.96 7.07
CA CYS A 412 11.13 -0.05 6.96
C CYS A 412 11.77 -0.08 5.57
N SER A 413 10.99 0.11 4.51
CA SER A 413 11.49 0.25 3.13
C SER A 413 12.42 1.45 3.00
N TYR A 414 12.06 2.62 3.54
CA TYR A 414 12.94 3.81 3.55
C TYR A 414 14.22 3.58 4.35
N ILE A 415 14.11 2.93 5.50
CA ILE A 415 15.27 2.57 6.33
C ILE A 415 16.20 1.63 5.55
N ALA A 416 15.66 0.54 4.99
CA ALA A 416 16.44 -0.43 4.24
C ALA A 416 17.10 0.18 2.99
N ASN A 417 16.38 1.02 2.25
CA ASN A 417 16.90 1.66 1.03
C ASN A 417 17.91 2.78 1.31
N SER A 418 18.05 3.21 2.57
CA SER A 418 19.13 4.12 2.97
C SER A 418 20.48 3.40 3.16
N ILE A 419 20.51 2.08 3.02
CA ILE A 419 21.69 1.24 3.28
C ILE A 419 22.11 0.54 1.99
N ALA A 420 23.32 0.87 1.51
CA ALA A 420 23.92 0.26 0.33
C ALA A 420 24.56 -1.11 0.64
N ASP A 421 25.33 -1.19 1.73
CA ASP A 421 26.08 -2.40 2.10
C ASP A 421 25.28 -3.28 3.07
N ARG A 422 25.08 -4.54 2.70
CA ARG A 422 24.32 -5.53 3.49
C ARG A 422 25.13 -6.84 3.61
N PRO A 423 25.07 -7.58 4.73
CA PRO A 423 24.15 -7.39 5.84
C PRO A 423 24.59 -6.28 6.80
N VAL A 424 23.64 -5.70 7.54
CA VAL A 424 23.85 -4.55 8.42
C VAL A 424 22.91 -4.60 9.64
N GLU A 425 23.39 -4.07 10.76
CA GLU A 425 22.57 -3.76 11.92
C GLU A 425 22.16 -2.28 11.88
N VAL A 426 20.86 -2.02 11.89
CA VAL A 426 20.27 -0.68 11.85
C VAL A 426 20.34 -0.09 13.24
N ASP A 427 21.26 0.86 13.41
CA ASP A 427 21.36 1.67 14.60
C ASP A 427 20.43 2.90 14.56
N ARG A 428 20.49 3.69 15.63
CA ARG A 428 19.70 4.93 15.77
C ARG A 428 19.95 5.96 14.67
N THR A 429 21.15 5.99 14.08
CA THR A 429 21.52 6.97 13.05
C THR A 429 20.90 6.61 11.71
N VAL A 430 20.99 5.34 11.30
CA VAL A 430 20.37 4.81 10.09
C VAL A 430 18.85 4.89 10.18
N TYR A 431 18.29 4.50 11.32
CA TYR A 431 16.85 4.63 11.58
C TYR A 431 16.39 6.09 11.43
N ALA A 432 17.08 7.04 12.08
CA ALA A 432 16.71 8.45 12.02
C ALA A 432 16.79 9.01 10.59
N HIS A 433 17.81 8.63 9.82
CA HIS A 433 17.94 9.03 8.43
C HIS A 433 16.78 8.50 7.56
N GLY A 434 16.47 7.19 7.64
CA GLY A 434 15.37 6.58 6.90
C GLY A 434 14.00 7.18 7.25
N VAL A 435 13.72 7.38 8.54
CA VAL A 435 12.46 7.98 9.00
C VAL A 435 12.33 9.46 8.64
N ASN A 436 13.42 10.22 8.65
CA ASN A 436 13.38 11.61 8.17
C ASN A 436 13.08 11.68 6.68
N ARG A 437 13.67 10.79 5.88
CA ARG A 437 13.38 10.69 4.46
C ARG A 437 11.91 10.32 4.20
N PHE A 438 11.37 9.36 4.95
CA PHE A 438 9.94 9.05 4.95
C PHE A 438 9.12 10.33 5.19
N LYS A 439 9.38 11.07 6.28
CA LYS A 439 8.61 12.28 6.62
C LYS A 439 8.61 13.33 5.51
N THR A 440 9.72 13.53 4.82
CA THR A 440 9.82 14.52 3.74
C THR A 440 9.10 14.06 2.47
N GLU A 441 9.21 12.78 2.11
CA GLU A 441 8.71 12.24 0.84
C GLU A 441 7.28 11.68 0.91
N SER A 442 6.72 11.51 2.12
CA SER A 442 5.52 10.69 2.35
C SER A 442 4.35 11.41 3.03
N ASN A 443 4.30 12.75 3.02
CA ASN A 443 3.20 13.53 3.63
C ASN A 443 1.81 13.10 3.11
N SER A 444 1.71 12.81 1.81
CA SER A 444 0.47 12.37 1.15
C SER A 444 -0.16 11.10 1.77
N TYR A 445 0.61 10.28 2.48
CA TYR A 445 0.09 9.06 3.12
C TYR A 445 -0.54 9.34 4.48
N VAL A 446 0.02 10.28 5.25
CA VAL A 446 -0.61 10.76 6.49
C VAL A 446 -1.89 11.50 6.12
N ASP A 447 -1.85 12.31 5.07
CA ASP A 447 -3.03 12.98 4.51
C ASP A 447 -4.10 11.99 4.08
N SER A 448 -3.75 10.81 3.55
CA SER A 448 -4.74 9.79 3.22
C SER A 448 -5.42 9.17 4.44
N VAL A 449 -4.74 9.07 5.58
CA VAL A 449 -5.34 8.58 6.84
C VAL A 449 -6.25 9.65 7.43
N VAL A 450 -5.74 10.88 7.48
CA VAL A 450 -6.42 12.03 8.06
C VAL A 450 -7.58 12.51 7.20
N GLY A 451 -7.45 12.45 5.87
CA GLY A 451 -8.45 12.89 4.91
C GLY A 451 -9.76 12.13 5.02
N LEU A 452 -9.70 10.82 5.29
CA LEU A 452 -10.92 10.03 5.56
C LEU A 452 -11.70 10.60 6.74
N LEU A 453 -11.02 10.92 7.84
CA LEU A 453 -11.67 11.51 9.01
C LEU A 453 -12.19 12.90 8.71
N LYS A 454 -11.41 13.72 8.00
CA LYS A 454 -11.80 15.08 7.65
C LYS A 454 -13.08 15.11 6.80
N ASP A 455 -13.19 14.22 5.83
CA ASP A 455 -14.28 14.21 4.86
C ASP A 455 -15.55 13.52 5.42
N GLU A 456 -15.38 12.40 6.14
CA GLU A 456 -16.49 11.54 6.58
C GLU A 456 -16.86 11.73 8.06
N TYR A 457 -15.93 12.21 8.89
CA TYR A 457 -16.07 12.33 10.36
C TYR A 457 -15.53 13.66 10.90
N PRO A 458 -16.09 14.81 10.46
CA PRO A 458 -15.53 16.13 10.76
C PRO A 458 -15.45 16.43 12.26
N GLU A 459 -16.41 15.96 13.07
CA GLU A 459 -16.40 16.16 14.52
C GLU A 459 -15.22 15.42 15.19
N GLU A 460 -14.97 14.18 14.79
CA GLU A 460 -13.82 13.40 15.27
C GLU A 460 -12.49 14.00 14.83
N PHE A 461 -12.46 14.53 13.61
CA PHE A 461 -11.31 15.27 13.11
C PHE A 461 -11.02 16.53 13.96
N GLU A 462 -12.04 17.28 14.37
CA GLU A 462 -11.87 18.39 15.32
C GLU A 462 -11.39 17.90 16.69
N MET A 463 -11.87 16.76 17.19
CA MET A 463 -11.35 16.17 18.42
C MET A 463 -9.85 15.91 18.33
N LEU A 464 -9.36 15.38 17.22
CA LEU A 464 -7.92 15.16 17.02
C LEU A 464 -7.10 16.46 17.05
N LYS A 465 -7.68 17.60 16.65
CA LYS A 465 -7.01 18.90 16.81
C LYS A 465 -6.85 19.29 18.27
N PHE A 466 -7.87 19.11 19.11
CA PHE A 466 -7.73 19.35 20.56
C PHE A 466 -6.63 18.47 21.15
N LEU A 467 -6.64 17.18 20.79
CA LEU A 467 -5.63 16.23 21.27
C LEU A 467 -4.21 16.64 20.83
N GLY A 468 -4.04 17.04 19.57
CA GLY A 468 -2.74 17.50 19.04
C GLY A 468 -2.31 18.87 19.55
N ALA A 469 -3.24 19.71 20.02
CA ALA A 469 -2.93 20.96 20.72
C ALA A 469 -2.53 20.73 22.19
N GLY A 470 -2.66 19.50 22.70
CA GLY A 470 -2.49 19.19 24.11
C GLY A 470 -3.70 19.57 24.98
N ASP A 471 -4.82 19.97 24.36
CA ASP A 471 -6.08 20.31 25.05
C ASP A 471 -6.88 19.04 25.39
N GLN A 472 -6.41 18.36 26.43
CA GLN A 472 -7.00 17.12 26.92
C GLN A 472 -8.40 17.34 27.51
N ASP A 473 -8.67 18.53 28.07
CA ASP A 473 -9.94 18.84 28.72
C ASP A 473 -11.06 19.00 27.69
N SER A 474 -10.81 19.73 26.59
CA SER A 474 -11.78 19.81 25.49
C SER A 474 -11.99 18.46 24.82
N PHE A 475 -10.92 17.69 24.54
CA PHE A 475 -11.07 16.34 23.99
C PHE A 475 -11.98 15.47 24.88
N LYS A 476 -11.71 15.47 26.19
CA LYS A 476 -12.47 14.69 27.16
C LYS A 476 -13.92 15.14 27.25
N SER A 477 -14.18 16.45 27.21
CA SER A 477 -15.55 16.99 27.20
C SER A 477 -16.36 16.46 26.00
N PHE A 478 -15.78 16.43 24.81
CA PHE A 478 -16.43 15.85 23.63
C PHE A 478 -16.66 14.34 23.80
N ALA A 479 -15.61 13.61 24.21
CA ALA A 479 -15.67 12.16 24.43
C ALA A 479 -16.71 11.74 25.49
N GLU A 480 -16.93 12.55 26.52
CA GLU A 480 -17.94 12.32 27.55
C GLU A 480 -19.34 12.70 27.08
N SER A 481 -19.47 13.72 26.23
CA SER A 481 -20.77 14.14 25.67
C SER A 481 -21.34 13.12 24.69
N ASP A 482 -20.48 12.53 23.86
CA ASP A 482 -20.83 11.47 22.92
C ASP A 482 -19.70 10.44 22.81
N PRO A 483 -19.81 9.31 23.53
CA PRO A 483 -18.82 8.24 23.47
C PRO A 483 -18.65 7.62 22.07
N THR A 484 -19.63 7.78 21.17
CA THR A 484 -19.56 7.20 19.81
C THR A 484 -18.51 7.89 18.95
N LEU A 485 -18.21 9.17 19.21
CA LEU A 485 -17.14 9.92 18.53
C LEU A 485 -15.74 9.31 18.75
N CYS A 486 -15.56 8.58 19.85
CA CYS A 486 -14.29 7.88 20.11
C CYS A 486 -14.24 6.48 19.48
N GLU A 487 -15.36 5.92 19.03
CA GLU A 487 -15.44 4.55 18.55
C GLU A 487 -14.62 4.35 17.27
N HIS A 488 -14.72 5.27 16.31
CA HIS A 488 -13.94 5.23 15.08
C HIS A 488 -12.46 5.55 15.33
N LEU A 489 -12.16 6.59 16.12
CA LEU A 489 -10.79 6.97 16.45
C LEU A 489 -10.01 5.82 17.11
N THR A 490 -10.66 5.11 18.04
CA THR A 490 -10.08 3.94 18.71
C THR A 490 -10.13 2.69 17.83
N GLY A 491 -11.21 2.48 17.09
CA GLY A 491 -11.41 1.37 16.18
C GLY A 491 -10.36 1.32 15.06
N TYR A 492 -10.09 2.47 14.42
CA TYR A 492 -9.02 2.61 13.44
C TYR A 492 -7.61 2.61 14.06
N GLY A 493 -7.51 2.61 15.39
CA GLY A 493 -6.24 2.62 16.11
C GLY A 493 -5.45 3.91 15.95
N ILE A 494 -6.12 5.04 15.69
CA ILE A 494 -5.50 6.37 15.62
C ILE A 494 -5.24 6.88 17.04
N VAL A 495 -6.21 6.65 17.93
CA VAL A 495 -6.16 7.05 19.35
C VAL A 495 -6.29 5.80 20.22
N ALA A 496 -5.67 5.81 21.38
CA ALA A 496 -5.84 4.80 22.42
C ALA A 496 -6.28 5.45 23.74
N ARG A 497 -7.05 4.71 24.53
CA ARG A 497 -7.48 5.13 25.86
C ARG A 497 -6.41 4.76 26.88
N GLY A 498 -5.80 5.75 27.52
CA GLY A 498 -4.95 5.58 28.68
C GLY A 498 -5.75 5.58 29.98
N VAL A 499 -5.05 5.44 31.12
CA VAL A 499 -5.67 5.45 32.45
C VAL A 499 -6.29 6.81 32.79
N LYS A 500 -5.65 7.91 32.37
CA LYS A 500 -6.07 9.29 32.70
C LYS A 500 -6.77 10.00 31.56
N SER A 501 -6.31 9.77 30.32
CA SER A 501 -6.87 10.40 29.12
C SER A 501 -6.56 9.56 27.88
N PHE A 502 -6.97 10.05 26.72
CA PHE A 502 -6.64 9.50 25.41
C PHE A 502 -5.29 10.03 24.91
N TYR A 503 -4.66 9.27 24.01
CA TYR A 503 -3.39 9.65 23.37
C TYR A 503 -3.34 9.10 21.95
N PHE A 504 -2.57 9.76 21.07
CA PHE A 504 -2.34 9.25 19.73
C PHE A 504 -1.54 7.96 19.78
N ARG A 505 -2.01 6.94 19.08
CA ARG A 505 -1.28 5.67 18.94
C ARG A 505 -0.25 5.74 17.81
N ILE A 506 -0.48 6.60 16.80
CA ILE A 506 0.38 6.74 15.62
C ILE A 506 1.18 8.05 15.73
N GLY A 507 2.46 7.99 16.11
CA GLY A 507 3.27 9.19 16.35
C GLY A 507 3.48 10.10 15.14
N VAL A 508 3.41 9.60 13.90
CA VAL A 508 3.39 10.47 12.70
C VAL A 508 2.08 11.25 12.54
N VAL A 509 0.94 10.70 12.99
CA VAL A 509 -0.35 11.41 12.98
C VAL A 509 -0.41 12.41 14.12
N GLU A 510 0.11 12.06 15.30
CA GLU A 510 0.28 13.00 16.41
C GLU A 510 1.04 14.25 15.97
N ARG A 511 2.22 14.06 15.37
CA ARG A 511 3.04 15.16 14.84
C ARG A 511 2.33 15.97 13.75
N TYR A 512 1.48 15.34 12.94
CA TYR A 512 0.66 16.05 11.96
C TYR A 512 -0.28 17.03 12.65
N PHE A 513 -1.03 16.58 13.67
CA PHE A 513 -1.92 17.46 14.42
C PHE A 513 -1.16 18.46 15.28
N GLU A 514 -0.07 18.09 15.94
CA GLU A 514 0.82 19.03 16.64
C GLU A 514 1.32 20.14 15.72
N ASN A 515 1.66 19.84 14.46
CA ASN A 515 2.12 20.85 13.51
C ASN A 515 0.96 21.69 12.96
N ALA A 516 -0.25 21.12 12.87
CA ALA A 516 -1.46 21.84 12.50
C ALA A 516 -2.00 22.75 13.63
N THR A 517 -1.73 22.40 14.89
CA THR A 517 -2.21 23.09 16.10
C THR A 517 -1.17 24.02 16.70
N LYS A 518 0.13 23.78 16.45
CA LYS A 518 1.12 24.84 16.51
C LYS A 518 0.50 25.98 15.75
N PRO A 519 0.42 27.20 16.34
CA PRO A 519 0.20 28.36 15.52
C PRO A 519 1.21 28.19 14.39
N VAL A 520 0.75 28.18 13.13
CA VAL A 520 1.52 28.85 12.08
C VAL A 520 1.96 30.09 12.80
N VAL A 521 3.25 30.17 13.19
CA VAL A 521 3.73 31.19 14.13
C VAL A 521 2.96 32.42 13.73
N LEU A 522 2.08 32.91 14.61
CA LEU A 522 1.33 34.12 14.34
C LEU A 522 2.40 35.19 14.37
N LEU A 523 3.16 35.22 13.28
CA LEU A 523 4.06 36.24 12.92
C LEU A 523 3.13 37.43 12.94
N ASP A 524 3.45 38.38 13.81
CA ASP A 524 2.94 39.72 13.64
C ASP A 524 3.18 40.17 12.19
N GLN A 525 2.55 41.26 11.76
CA GLN A 525 2.75 41.73 10.38
C GLN A 525 4.25 41.86 10.04
N GLY A 526 5.11 42.20 11.02
CA GLY A 526 6.56 42.22 10.88
C GLY A 526 7.16 40.87 10.52
N GLY A 527 6.81 39.80 11.24
CA GLY A 527 7.30 38.46 10.96
C GLY A 527 6.80 37.90 9.63
N ARG A 528 5.55 38.19 9.22
CA ARG A 528 4.98 37.73 7.94
C ARG A 528 5.77 38.35 6.79
N LEU A 529 6.06 39.65 6.91
CA LEU A 529 6.89 40.37 5.95
C LEU A 529 8.32 39.84 5.91
N ALA A 530 8.90 39.49 7.05
CA ALA A 530 10.25 38.91 7.11
C ALA A 530 10.32 37.55 6.39
N GLU A 531 9.34 36.67 6.59
CA GLU A 531 9.28 35.38 5.90
C GLU A 531 9.01 35.53 4.41
N ILE A 532 8.07 36.41 4.03
CA ILE A 532 7.77 36.72 2.62
C ILE A 532 9.02 37.21 1.92
N SER A 533 9.74 38.15 2.53
CA SER A 533 10.98 38.68 1.98
C SER A 533 12.05 37.59 1.87
N ALA A 534 12.31 36.83 2.94
CA ALA A 534 13.36 35.82 2.94
C ALA A 534 13.14 34.72 1.88
N ARG A 535 11.95 34.12 1.84
CA ARG A 535 11.68 33.02 0.90
C ARG A 535 11.53 33.52 -0.54
N ARG A 536 10.94 34.70 -0.75
CA ARG A 536 10.86 35.28 -2.09
C ARG A 536 12.24 35.62 -2.64
N ASN A 537 13.14 36.17 -1.82
CA ASN A 537 14.53 36.44 -2.23
C ASN A 537 15.25 35.14 -2.61
N GLY A 538 15.01 34.05 -1.88
CA GLY A 538 15.49 32.71 -2.25
C GLY A 538 14.95 32.26 -3.61
N LEU A 539 13.63 32.26 -3.77
CA LEU A 539 12.98 31.88 -5.04
C LEU A 539 13.45 32.74 -6.22
N GLU A 540 13.63 34.05 -6.00
CA GLU A 540 14.15 34.98 -7.00
C GLU A 540 15.53 34.59 -7.50
N ARG A 541 16.43 34.19 -6.60
CA ARG A 541 17.76 33.71 -6.93
C ARG A 541 17.68 32.40 -7.73
N ASP A 542 16.84 31.48 -7.29
CA ASP A 542 16.74 30.14 -7.87
C ASP A 542 16.09 30.21 -9.27
N LEU A 543 15.06 31.05 -9.46
CA LEU A 543 14.47 31.35 -10.77
C LEU A 543 15.49 31.97 -11.73
N ARG A 544 16.33 32.91 -11.29
CA ARG A 544 17.38 33.49 -12.14
C ARG A 544 18.39 32.43 -12.58
N ALA A 545 18.77 31.51 -11.68
CA ALA A 545 19.64 30.39 -12.00
C ALA A 545 19.01 29.46 -13.05
N LEU A 546 17.73 29.08 -12.85
CA LEU A 546 16.98 28.24 -13.79
C LEU A 546 16.86 28.90 -15.16
N ILE A 547 16.46 30.17 -15.23
CA ILE A 547 16.36 30.93 -16.48
C ILE A 547 17.73 30.97 -17.17
N SER A 548 18.81 31.25 -16.43
CA SER A 548 20.17 31.27 -16.97
C SER A 548 20.56 29.91 -17.57
N GLN A 549 20.27 28.81 -16.87
CA GLN A 549 20.53 27.46 -17.34
C GLN A 549 19.75 27.13 -18.61
N VAL A 550 18.42 27.32 -18.60
CA VAL A 550 17.54 27.04 -19.75
C VAL A 550 17.94 27.86 -20.97
N PHE A 551 18.25 29.15 -20.79
CA PHE A 551 18.66 30.01 -21.90
C PHE A 551 20.05 29.66 -22.45
N ARG A 552 20.97 29.18 -21.60
CA ARG A 552 22.28 28.68 -22.06
C ARG A 552 22.14 27.45 -22.94
N MET A 553 21.19 26.56 -22.62
CA MET A 553 20.92 25.36 -23.41
C MET A 553 20.15 25.66 -24.70
N SER A 554 19.27 26.67 -24.67
CA SER A 554 18.25 26.82 -25.71
C SER A 554 18.51 27.97 -26.70
N PHE A 555 19.46 28.87 -26.41
CA PHE A 555 19.78 30.02 -27.29
C PHE A 555 21.29 30.20 -27.49
N SER A 556 21.65 30.73 -28.66
CA SER A 556 23.03 31.11 -28.99
C SER A 556 23.51 32.27 -28.09
N GLN A 557 24.82 32.40 -27.88
CA GLN A 557 25.38 33.43 -26.99
C GLN A 557 24.94 34.86 -27.36
N LYS A 558 24.74 35.14 -28.66
CA LYS A 558 24.34 36.47 -29.15
C LYS A 558 22.85 36.77 -28.91
N ASP A 559 22.00 35.74 -28.89
CA ASP A 559 20.54 35.91 -28.86
C ASP A 559 19.96 35.87 -27.45
N ARG A 560 20.73 35.39 -26.45
CA ARG A 560 20.25 35.20 -25.07
C ARG A 560 19.71 36.48 -24.44
N LEU A 561 20.44 37.59 -24.55
CA LEU A 561 20.05 38.87 -23.97
C LEU A 561 18.77 39.40 -24.62
N GLU A 562 18.70 39.36 -25.95
CA GLU A 562 17.53 39.80 -26.71
C GLU A 562 16.26 38.99 -26.35
N ASN A 563 16.41 37.68 -26.17
CA ASN A 563 15.30 36.80 -25.79
C ASN A 563 14.80 37.03 -24.35
N VAL A 564 15.65 37.51 -23.45
CA VAL A 564 15.24 37.98 -22.12
C VAL A 564 14.51 39.32 -22.23
N VAL A 565 15.14 40.31 -22.87
CA VAL A 565 14.64 41.69 -22.93
C VAL A 565 13.33 41.80 -23.73
N SER A 566 13.15 41.00 -24.78
CA SER A 566 11.93 41.00 -25.60
C SER A 566 10.66 40.61 -24.84
N LYS A 567 10.78 39.87 -23.74
CA LYS A 567 9.65 39.46 -22.88
C LYS A 567 9.35 40.45 -21.76
N VAL A 568 10.16 41.49 -21.62
CA VAL A 568 9.92 42.58 -20.67
C VAL A 568 9.14 43.72 -21.34
N SER A 569 8.48 44.54 -20.52
CA SER A 569 7.69 45.69 -20.97
C SER A 569 8.50 46.63 -21.90
N PRO A 570 7.91 47.17 -22.99
CA PRO A 570 8.64 47.97 -23.98
C PRO A 570 9.40 49.17 -23.41
N SER A 571 8.85 49.83 -22.39
CA SER A 571 9.46 50.99 -21.73
C SER A 571 10.76 50.65 -20.98
N ARG A 572 10.92 49.40 -20.52
CA ARG A 572 12.09 48.93 -19.76
C ARG A 572 13.21 48.38 -20.64
N ARG A 573 12.91 48.00 -21.89
CA ARG A 573 13.88 47.36 -22.80
C ARG A 573 15.16 48.18 -23.03
N PRO A 574 15.11 49.49 -23.32
CA PRO A 574 16.32 50.27 -23.58
C PRO A 574 17.31 50.26 -22.42
N ALA A 575 16.81 50.31 -21.18
CA ALA A 575 17.63 50.28 -19.98
C ALA A 575 18.24 48.90 -19.69
N LEU A 576 17.52 47.82 -20.05
CA LEU A 576 17.98 46.44 -19.82
C LEU A 576 18.94 45.95 -20.91
N SER A 577 18.84 46.47 -22.14
CA SER A 577 19.76 46.14 -23.24
C SER A 577 21.21 46.57 -23.00
N ALA A 578 21.47 47.42 -22.00
CA ALA A 578 22.82 47.84 -21.62
C ALA A 578 23.58 46.81 -20.76
N TYR A 579 22.91 45.77 -20.25
CA TYR A 579 23.50 44.75 -19.38
C TYR A 579 23.99 43.54 -20.19
N SER A 580 24.98 42.81 -19.67
CA SER A 580 25.31 41.49 -20.21
C SER A 580 24.27 40.45 -19.77
N PHE A 581 24.21 39.32 -20.48
CA PHE A 581 23.31 38.22 -20.11
C PHE A 581 23.63 37.63 -18.71
N SER A 582 24.89 37.66 -18.29
CA SER A 582 25.27 37.22 -16.95
C SER A 582 24.83 38.22 -15.88
N ASP A 583 24.96 39.52 -16.17
CA ASP A 583 24.66 40.58 -15.20
C ASP A 583 23.15 40.77 -15.03
N ILE A 584 22.38 40.65 -16.12
CA ILE A 584 20.92 40.82 -16.07
C ILE A 584 20.23 39.73 -15.22
N LEU A 585 20.85 38.55 -15.08
CA LEU A 585 20.37 37.42 -14.26
C LEU A 585 21.25 37.16 -13.03
N ALA A 586 22.06 38.13 -12.60
CA ALA A 586 22.91 37.97 -11.42
C ALA A 586 22.08 37.73 -10.14
N ALA A 587 22.60 36.90 -9.23
CA ALA A 587 21.92 36.56 -7.98
C ALA A 587 21.74 37.75 -7.02
N GLY A 588 22.60 38.76 -7.11
CA GLY A 588 22.62 39.92 -6.20
C GLY A 588 22.03 41.20 -6.82
N GLU A 589 22.67 41.72 -7.88
CA GLU A 589 22.35 43.04 -8.46
C GLU A 589 21.64 42.95 -9.82
N SER A 590 20.71 42.00 -9.97
CA SER A 590 19.91 41.91 -11.19
C SER A 590 18.94 43.10 -11.32
N PRO A 591 18.86 43.77 -12.48
CA PRO A 591 17.93 44.87 -12.72
C PRO A 591 16.49 44.41 -13.01
N LEU A 592 16.22 43.09 -13.00
CA LEU A 592 14.92 42.48 -13.30
C LEU A 592 14.03 42.40 -12.06
N TYR A 593 12.77 42.76 -12.22
CA TYR A 593 11.73 42.57 -11.22
C TYR A 593 11.20 41.14 -11.20
N PHE A 594 10.67 40.71 -10.05
CA PHE A 594 10.09 39.36 -9.88
C PHE A 594 9.01 39.03 -10.93
N ASP A 595 8.12 39.98 -11.24
CA ASP A 595 7.06 39.77 -12.24
C ASP A 595 7.63 39.66 -13.68
N GLU A 596 8.78 40.27 -13.93
CA GLU A 596 9.48 40.14 -15.21
C GLU A 596 10.07 38.74 -15.36
N LEU A 597 10.57 38.12 -14.27
CA LEU A 597 10.98 36.70 -14.28
C LEU A 597 9.80 35.78 -14.65
N LYS A 598 8.62 36.04 -14.08
CA LYS A 598 7.38 35.33 -14.46
C LYS A 598 7.08 35.47 -15.95
N THR A 599 7.16 36.70 -16.48
CA THR A 599 6.84 36.98 -17.90
C THR A 599 7.85 36.32 -18.85
N ILE A 600 9.12 36.27 -18.46
CA ILE A 600 10.18 35.59 -19.22
C ILE A 600 9.90 34.09 -19.30
N VAL A 601 9.58 33.44 -18.18
CA VAL A 601 9.27 31.99 -18.16
C VAL A 601 8.00 31.69 -18.96
N LEU A 602 6.91 32.42 -18.74
CA LEU A 602 5.66 32.24 -19.49
C LEU A 602 5.80 32.52 -21.00
N GLY A 603 6.66 33.48 -21.35
CA GLY A 603 6.96 33.87 -22.72
C GLY A 603 7.77 32.85 -23.51
N HIS A 604 8.38 31.88 -22.82
CA HIS A 604 9.20 30.79 -23.38
C HIS A 604 8.80 29.42 -22.77
N TRP A 605 7.54 29.26 -22.40
CA TRP A 605 7.03 28.15 -21.58
C TRP A 605 7.44 26.76 -22.05
N ASP A 606 7.42 26.51 -23.36
CA ASP A 606 7.75 25.20 -23.95
C ASP A 606 9.16 24.71 -23.61
N ARG A 607 10.05 25.62 -23.18
CA ARG A 607 11.43 25.31 -22.78
C ARG A 607 11.57 25.01 -21.29
N PHE A 608 10.55 25.34 -20.49
CA PHE A 608 10.53 25.18 -19.03
C PHE A 608 9.56 24.08 -18.57
N SER A 609 8.56 23.72 -19.39
CA SER A 609 7.49 22.76 -19.03
C SER A 609 8.02 21.42 -18.50
N ASN A 610 9.04 20.85 -19.14
CA ASN A 610 9.63 19.58 -18.72
C ASN A 610 10.47 19.67 -17.44
N MET A 611 10.98 20.85 -17.10
CA MET A 611 11.79 21.04 -15.88
C MET A 611 10.92 21.37 -14.67
N LEU A 612 9.84 22.12 -14.87
CA LEU A 612 8.93 22.50 -13.80
C LEU A 612 7.86 21.43 -13.52
N GLU A 613 7.63 20.50 -14.45
CA GLU A 613 6.64 19.41 -14.35
C GLU A 613 5.22 19.89 -14.01
N MET A 614 4.87 21.14 -14.36
CA MET A 614 3.59 21.78 -14.01
C MET A 614 2.87 22.32 -15.24
N GLU A 615 1.59 22.64 -15.09
CA GLU A 615 0.80 23.28 -16.16
C GLU A 615 1.07 24.79 -16.23
N LYS A 616 0.97 25.37 -17.44
CA LYS A 616 1.26 26.81 -17.65
C LYS A 616 0.40 27.73 -16.78
N ASN A 617 -0.90 27.41 -16.71
CA ASN A 617 -1.87 28.19 -15.94
C ASN A 617 -1.63 28.07 -14.43
N GLU A 618 -1.13 26.93 -13.98
CA GLU A 618 -0.78 26.66 -12.59
C GLU A 618 0.45 27.48 -12.18
N PHE A 619 1.50 27.49 -13.01
CA PHE A 619 2.66 28.37 -12.80
C PHE A 619 2.28 29.85 -12.75
N GLU A 620 1.45 30.31 -13.69
CA GLU A 620 0.98 31.70 -13.71
C GLU A 620 0.20 32.05 -12.45
N TYR A 621 -0.67 31.15 -11.99
CA TYR A 621 -1.44 31.31 -10.75
C TYR A 621 -0.53 31.47 -9.53
N HIS A 622 0.43 30.56 -9.34
CA HIS A 622 1.33 30.60 -8.18
C HIS A 622 2.24 31.82 -8.20
N MET A 623 2.88 32.14 -9.33
CA MET A 623 3.75 33.32 -9.46
C MET A 623 2.97 34.63 -9.22
N THR A 624 1.73 34.70 -9.70
CA THR A 624 0.86 35.87 -9.47
C THR A 624 0.43 35.98 -8.01
N THR A 625 0.16 34.86 -7.35
CA THR A 625 -0.15 34.81 -5.92
C THR A 625 1.03 35.26 -5.07
N ILE A 626 2.25 34.84 -5.41
CA ILE A 626 3.48 35.27 -4.74
C ILE A 626 3.72 36.77 -4.91
N ASN A 627 3.55 37.29 -6.12
CA ASN A 627 3.79 38.71 -6.41
C ASN A 627 2.75 39.64 -5.76
N LYS A 628 1.49 39.20 -5.64
CA LYS A 628 0.41 39.98 -5.02
C LYS A 628 0.60 40.21 -3.52
N SER A 629 1.39 39.39 -2.85
CA SER A 629 1.68 39.53 -1.41
C SER A 629 2.81 40.51 -1.10
N ARG A 630 3.17 41.38 -2.06
CA ARG A 630 4.15 42.46 -1.86
C ARG A 630 3.52 43.63 -1.10
N SER A 631 3.96 43.84 0.13
CA SER A 631 3.57 44.98 0.99
C SER A 631 4.72 45.98 1.20
N ASP A 632 5.59 46.16 0.20
CA ASP A 632 6.58 47.24 0.26
C ASP A 632 5.88 48.56 -0.08
N ALA A 633 5.75 49.40 0.95
CA ALA A 633 5.36 50.82 0.96
C ALA A 633 3.90 51.21 1.28
N HIS A 634 2.92 50.31 1.31
CA HIS A 634 1.60 50.64 1.87
C HIS A 634 1.02 49.46 2.66
N ALA A 635 0.94 49.64 3.99
CA ALA A 635 0.41 48.68 4.94
C ALA A 635 -1.00 48.18 4.53
N LYS A 636 -1.05 46.98 3.97
CA LYS A 636 -2.25 46.14 3.97
C LYS A 636 -1.92 44.93 4.82
N ASP A 637 -2.68 44.74 5.89
CA ASP A 637 -2.59 43.56 6.72
C ASP A 637 -2.77 42.30 5.85
N ILE A 638 -1.77 41.42 5.87
CA ILE A 638 -1.91 40.10 5.24
C ILE A 638 -2.69 39.24 6.23
N ASP A 639 -3.91 38.85 5.89
CA ASP A 639 -4.69 37.91 6.70
C ASP A 639 -4.16 36.47 6.59
N ASP A 640 -4.55 35.62 7.54
CA ASP A 640 -4.03 34.25 7.67
C ASP A 640 -4.30 33.39 6.43
N GLN A 641 -5.47 33.58 5.81
CA GLN A 641 -5.86 32.83 4.62
C GLN A 641 -5.00 33.22 3.40
N LYS A 642 -4.68 34.51 3.24
CA LYS A 642 -3.79 35.00 2.18
C LYS A 642 -2.34 34.58 2.42
N PHE A 643 -1.89 34.59 3.67
CA PHE A 643 -0.53 34.15 4.02
C PHE A 643 -0.34 32.64 3.76
N GLU A 644 -1.33 31.82 4.10
CA GLU A 644 -1.26 30.38 3.86
C GLU A 644 -1.33 30.05 2.36
N LYS A 645 -2.22 30.71 1.61
CA LYS A 645 -2.24 30.60 0.13
C LYS A 645 -0.90 31.01 -0.50
N TRP A 646 -0.25 32.02 0.06
CA TRP A 646 1.09 32.44 -0.37
C TRP A 646 2.15 31.36 -0.04
N ARG A 647 2.13 30.77 1.16
CA ARG A 647 3.05 29.70 1.56
C ARG A 647 2.93 28.44 0.69
N VAL A 648 1.70 28.02 0.38
CA VAL A 648 1.44 26.92 -0.55
C VAL A 648 2.02 27.25 -1.92
N SER A 649 1.72 28.46 -2.44
CA SER A 649 2.19 28.86 -3.77
C SER A 649 3.71 28.96 -3.89
N ILE A 650 4.39 29.50 -2.87
CA ILE A 650 5.86 29.58 -2.90
C ILE A 650 6.51 28.20 -2.68
N GLY A 651 5.91 27.33 -1.88
CA GLY A 651 6.36 25.96 -1.69
C GLY A 651 6.31 25.15 -2.98
N GLU A 652 5.20 25.25 -3.72
CA GLU A 652 4.99 24.55 -4.98
C GLU A 652 6.00 24.91 -6.06
N ILE A 653 6.33 26.21 -6.19
CA ILE A 653 7.34 26.63 -7.17
C ILE A 653 8.75 26.26 -6.70
N SER A 654 9.05 26.43 -5.41
CA SER A 654 10.41 26.18 -4.90
C SER A 654 10.81 24.70 -4.97
N SER A 655 9.86 23.78 -4.73
CA SER A 655 10.13 22.34 -4.82
C SER A 655 10.46 21.89 -6.25
N ARG A 656 9.91 22.57 -7.26
CA ARG A 656 10.09 22.25 -8.69
C ARG A 656 11.34 22.88 -9.32
N ILE A 657 11.95 23.88 -8.67
CA ILE A 657 13.19 24.53 -9.14
C ILE A 657 14.44 23.90 -8.49
N ALA A 658 14.29 23.25 -7.34
CA ALA A 658 15.41 22.64 -6.59
C ALA A 658 15.81 21.23 -7.08
N ASN A 659 15.02 20.63 -7.98
CA ASN A 659 15.36 19.42 -8.76
C ASN A 659 16.02 19.80 -10.08
#